data_AF-A0A952ZL27-F1
#
_entry.id   AF-A0A952ZL27-F1
#
_cell.length_a   1.000
_cell.length_b   1.000
_cell.length_c   1.000
_cell.angle_alpha   90.00
_cell.angle_beta   90.00
_cell.angle_gamma   90.00
#
_symmetry.space_group_name_H-M   'P 1'
#
loop_
_entity.id
_entity.type
_entity.pdbx_description
1 polymer ?
#
loop_
_entity_poly.entity_id
_entity_poly.type
_entity_poly.pdbx_seq_one_letter_code
_entity_poly.pdbx_strand_id
1 'polypeptide(L)'
;MPGPISYAAVALLARDRLARMQAMLRSKIELRPNATDLERQVAYLAEKAVAAMTAAQPTVAPPLRLYGPPQGDQVSKFLFMGAVGPEFTAFAAQFAPLQRWLRDTLHKGTPDENYEQVLSYCTDFALAFWRQVGPAITREIDDQAKRTEALAQMQAYVLGHCCHIATDVISSPYVDALEARLGDATRPRLNRTQVISAIETEVLNLMFAPTAPATGHEVDTWWPDPALVPKPFYTAFREALEAVYGAGANKEGGAPYEALRARHAPPALSSELLEDGYRNFRMALGMGSTWTLGEWLGFTSFMYLPALVALPIASQMPQGKDAFRDTKPPGYDGDAALFEAINLPFALGSIIPLVYTFAMNLSSLGAEGPVIFGWVSAAAQVICAIIFFATLGSGGVPKWLLLFALPLAIELAFVVYTLTQVNQDNPKRWLLALSGLSHLGLGAIFALLYAAFLHLAPEAINDGKGGEFAGWFILWFFILGAFWVGTALMMRYLAVPIPARPGGTLPSGLTPLPGGTTTAGVVQPAAVQLIDETMLSFAGPVDDTTSPAARYYPTDRRPLLKLWWTGGGNPTVRAAHDRIEFKFGATTRTVFAPAVPMTLGDFMAYLKALVKDGGGEAKLETKLFFSDQSAHEVALLPPGLAFSDAGDDKDTLADHDAAVAAAPAALGDNENSAFVLYASPRRVKAVLADRAGPVTGVRDPAVLVAGSGALAVDPTNARVLTIPAGSATRFTAFLEPGDSIEADLTPPPAGNLARRVIVSVDSDTRITISTPLPAAPSGTWRRVVRQQTGVEATPAAGWRVQVLGGQSLQHNLLQGSGGATFGAFFAPGDTIRLQPGGAFQDRIVTEVISDTQIRVNARLDPPLNVAPLPVVPFARVASPSARLYGYLAANDDTLFTGQALMNEAADFATILCLGAMSHLLPDADRDKSKFGGNTSINRAYQVFRNWNLDRRRENEWRMLVLGGAVDEKAGVPASADFAMGATPAGYTAAAPDGDATLRRLGWIPTLRGWLDMSTRGANDAAGAAAFRPELPVNAAMSRAMAFLLDQTAPPLPPA
;
A
#
# COMPACT_ATOMS: atom_id res chain seq x y z
N MET A 1 1.47 2.73 -0.62
CA MET A 1 1.74 2.93 -2.05
C MET A 1 2.70 1.87 -2.54
N PRO A 2 2.54 1.37 -3.78
CA PRO A 2 3.56 0.58 -4.48
C PRO A 2 4.93 1.27 -4.50
N GLY A 3 5.98 0.54 -4.88
CA GLY A 3 7.32 1.12 -4.98
C GLY A 3 7.70 1.56 -6.42
N PRO A 4 8.90 2.15 -6.56
CA PRO A 4 9.43 2.69 -7.83
C PRO A 4 9.35 1.75 -9.04
N ILE A 5 9.60 0.46 -8.83
CA ILE A 5 9.63 -0.56 -9.89
C ILE A 5 8.21 -0.90 -10.35
N SER A 6 7.25 -1.00 -9.44
CA SER A 6 5.83 -1.17 -9.79
C SER A 6 5.32 -0.02 -10.65
N TYR A 7 5.68 1.22 -10.31
CA TYR A 7 5.32 2.40 -11.11
C TYR A 7 5.93 2.35 -12.51
N ALA A 8 7.22 2.03 -12.62
CA ALA A 8 7.90 1.89 -13.90
C ALA A 8 7.26 0.79 -14.76
N ALA A 9 6.91 -0.34 -14.16
CA ALA A 9 6.23 -1.44 -14.83
C ALA A 9 4.85 -1.06 -15.39
N VAL A 10 4.03 -0.36 -14.60
CA VAL A 10 2.72 0.13 -15.08
C VAL A 10 2.89 1.16 -16.20
N ALA A 11 3.89 2.04 -16.13
CA ALA A 11 4.19 2.99 -17.20
C ALA A 11 4.58 2.30 -18.51
N LEU A 12 5.39 1.22 -18.45
CA LEU A 12 5.73 0.40 -19.61
C LEU A 12 4.49 -0.29 -20.19
N LEU A 13 3.67 -0.91 -19.34
CA LEU A 13 2.44 -1.55 -19.76
C LEU A 13 1.49 -0.55 -20.43
N ALA A 14 1.31 0.65 -19.87
CA ALA A 14 0.47 1.70 -20.41
C ALA A 14 0.97 2.19 -21.77
N ARG A 15 2.29 2.38 -21.94
CA ARG A 15 2.90 2.71 -23.23
C ARG A 15 2.58 1.64 -24.28
N ASP A 16 2.74 0.37 -23.93
CA ASP A 16 2.44 -0.75 -24.83
C ASP A 16 0.95 -0.81 -25.18
N ARG A 17 0.05 -0.55 -24.21
CA ARG A 17 -1.40 -0.42 -24.45
C ARG A 17 -1.73 0.68 -25.44
N LEU A 18 -1.15 1.87 -25.29
CA LEU A 18 -1.33 3.01 -26.19
C LEU A 18 -0.82 2.69 -27.61
N ALA A 19 0.38 2.10 -27.73
CA ALA A 19 0.98 1.71 -29.00
C ALA A 19 0.11 0.73 -29.78
N ARG A 20 -0.48 -0.25 -29.09
CA ARG A 20 -1.38 -1.21 -29.70
C ARG A 20 -2.72 -0.60 -30.06
N MET A 21 -3.31 0.19 -29.16
CA MET A 21 -4.53 0.94 -29.44
C MET A 21 -4.38 1.77 -30.72
N GLN A 22 -3.29 2.53 -30.84
CA GLN A 22 -2.95 3.28 -32.04
C GLN A 22 -2.90 2.38 -33.28
N ALA A 23 -2.12 1.29 -33.22
CA ALA A 23 -1.95 0.39 -34.37
C ALA A 23 -3.28 -0.23 -34.83
N MET A 24 -4.10 -0.71 -33.89
CA MET A 24 -5.37 -1.35 -34.20
C MET A 24 -6.38 -0.35 -34.78
N LEU A 25 -6.49 0.86 -34.21
CA LEU A 25 -7.40 1.89 -34.70
C LEU A 25 -6.94 2.44 -36.06
N ARG A 26 -5.63 2.66 -36.27
CA ARG A 26 -5.09 3.07 -37.57
C ARG A 26 -5.36 2.03 -38.65
N SER A 27 -5.13 0.75 -38.36
CA SER A 27 -5.45 -0.33 -39.29
C SER A 27 -6.93 -0.31 -39.69
N LYS A 28 -7.85 -0.08 -38.74
CA LYS A 28 -9.27 0.11 -39.06
C LYS A 28 -9.50 1.33 -39.97
N ILE A 29 -8.93 2.48 -39.62
CA ILE A 29 -9.11 3.75 -40.35
C ILE A 29 -8.62 3.64 -41.80
N GLU A 30 -7.51 2.93 -42.03
CA GLU A 30 -6.95 2.71 -43.37
C GLU A 30 -7.78 1.72 -44.19
N LEU A 31 -8.29 0.66 -43.55
CA LEU A 31 -9.01 -0.41 -44.24
C LEU A 31 -10.49 -0.07 -44.51
N ARG A 32 -11.08 0.90 -43.79
CA ARG A 32 -12.54 1.11 -43.82
C ARG A 32 -12.96 2.59 -43.82
N PRO A 33 -13.93 2.98 -44.67
CA PRO A 33 -14.42 4.36 -44.72
C PRO A 33 -15.34 4.74 -43.53
N ASN A 34 -15.81 3.78 -42.72
CA ASN A 34 -16.76 4.01 -41.64
C ASN A 34 -16.12 4.30 -40.26
N ALA A 35 -14.81 4.59 -40.21
CA ALA A 35 -14.17 4.98 -38.96
C ALA A 35 -14.72 6.32 -38.44
N THR A 36 -15.17 6.32 -37.19
CA THR A 36 -15.79 7.48 -36.54
C THR A 36 -14.76 8.56 -36.18
N ASP A 37 -15.21 9.80 -35.98
CA ASP A 37 -14.36 10.90 -35.50
C ASP A 37 -13.65 10.54 -34.18
N LEU A 38 -14.36 9.91 -33.25
CA LEU A 38 -13.81 9.46 -31.98
C LEU A 38 -12.66 8.47 -32.17
N GLU A 39 -12.79 7.49 -33.08
CA GLU A 39 -11.73 6.52 -33.36
C GLU A 39 -10.48 7.19 -33.91
N ARG A 40 -10.65 8.21 -34.78
CA ARG A 40 -9.53 9.01 -35.31
C ARG A 40 -8.85 9.85 -34.23
N GLN A 41 -9.65 10.50 -33.38
CA GLN A 41 -9.15 11.32 -32.27
C GLN A 41 -8.39 10.47 -31.26
N VAL A 42 -8.92 9.32 -30.85
CA VAL A 42 -8.26 8.40 -29.92
C VAL A 42 -6.98 7.81 -30.54
N ALA A 43 -7.01 7.41 -31.81
CA ALA A 43 -5.81 6.93 -32.51
C ALA A 43 -4.70 7.98 -32.54
N TYR A 44 -5.05 9.25 -32.79
CA TYR A 44 -4.11 10.35 -32.82
C TYR A 44 -3.57 10.73 -31.43
N LEU A 45 -4.43 10.76 -30.40
CA LEU A 45 -3.99 10.96 -29.02
C LEU A 45 -3.05 9.85 -28.55
N ALA A 46 -3.37 8.58 -28.87
CA ALA A 46 -2.53 7.44 -28.56
C ALA A 46 -1.15 7.55 -29.25
N GLU A 47 -1.12 7.92 -30.54
CA GLU A 47 0.13 8.17 -31.27
C GLU A 47 0.99 9.25 -30.60
N LYS A 48 0.38 10.38 -30.23
CA LYS A 48 1.12 11.49 -29.60
C LYS A 48 1.63 11.12 -28.22
N ALA A 49 0.84 10.39 -27.44
CA ALA A 49 1.26 9.88 -26.15
C ALA A 49 2.43 8.89 -26.28
N VAL A 50 2.35 7.92 -27.19
CA VAL A 50 3.44 6.96 -27.46
C VAL A 50 4.71 7.68 -27.92
N ALA A 51 4.58 8.68 -28.80
CA ALA A 51 5.70 9.48 -29.24
C ALA A 51 6.36 10.22 -28.08
N ALA A 52 5.60 10.88 -27.20
CA ALA A 52 6.13 11.54 -26.02
C ALA A 52 6.82 10.55 -25.05
N MET A 53 6.23 9.38 -24.83
CA MET A 53 6.78 8.32 -23.96
C MET A 53 8.08 7.67 -24.52
N THR A 54 8.34 7.80 -25.83
CA THR A 54 9.42 7.08 -26.54
C THR A 54 10.54 8.00 -27.00
N ALA A 55 10.19 9.17 -27.58
CA ALA A 55 11.13 10.01 -28.32
C ALA A 55 11.90 11.01 -27.44
N ALA A 56 11.47 11.24 -26.20
CA ALA A 56 12.12 12.17 -25.30
C ALA A 56 13.44 11.60 -24.76
N GLN A 57 14.56 12.13 -25.26
CA GLN A 57 15.91 11.77 -24.82
C GLN A 57 16.22 12.36 -23.43
N PRO A 58 17.07 11.71 -22.61
CA PRO A 58 17.67 10.40 -22.86
C PRO A 58 16.64 9.28 -22.72
N THR A 59 16.91 8.18 -23.40
CA THR A 59 16.08 6.98 -23.36
C THR A 59 16.84 5.79 -22.77
N VAL A 60 16.11 4.72 -22.46
CA VAL A 60 16.66 3.43 -22.04
C VAL A 60 15.94 2.31 -22.77
N ALA A 61 16.66 1.22 -23.04
CA ALA A 61 16.06 0.00 -23.56
C ALA A 61 15.46 -0.82 -22.41
N PRO A 62 14.13 -1.05 -22.37
CA PRO A 62 13.53 -1.87 -21.33
C PRO A 62 14.00 -3.33 -21.48
N PRO A 63 14.32 -4.02 -20.38
CA PRO A 63 14.94 -5.35 -20.40
C PRO A 63 14.04 -6.48 -20.90
N LEU A 64 12.71 -6.34 -20.85
CA LEU A 64 11.78 -7.35 -21.38
C LEU A 64 10.55 -6.71 -22.05
N ARG A 65 10.05 -7.36 -23.10
CA ARG A 65 8.73 -7.08 -23.64
C ARG A 65 7.72 -8.05 -23.06
N LEU A 66 6.72 -7.52 -22.38
CA LEU A 66 5.55 -8.33 -22.03
C LEU A 66 4.70 -8.60 -23.28
N TYR A 67 4.55 -7.63 -24.21
CA TYR A 67 3.62 -7.79 -25.33
C TYR A 67 4.08 -7.16 -26.67
N GLY A 68 4.47 -7.97 -27.68
CA GLY A 68 4.32 -7.62 -29.13
C GLY A 68 5.58 -7.29 -29.94
N PRO A 69 5.41 -6.95 -31.24
CA PRO A 69 6.54 -6.72 -32.16
C PRO A 69 7.29 -5.41 -31.85
N PRO A 70 8.55 -5.26 -32.29
CA PRO A 70 9.40 -4.10 -32.02
C PRO A 70 8.80 -2.80 -32.53
N GLN A 71 8.32 -1.95 -31.63
CA GLN A 71 8.29 -0.52 -31.87
C GLN A 71 9.49 0.08 -31.13
N GLY A 72 10.23 0.98 -31.78
CA GLY A 72 11.57 1.46 -31.42
C GLY A 72 11.94 1.31 -29.93
N ASP A 73 13.06 0.64 -29.70
CA ASP A 73 13.51 -0.01 -28.45
C ASP A 73 13.81 0.93 -27.27
N GLN A 74 13.25 2.13 -27.24
CA GLN A 74 13.63 3.20 -26.34
C GLN A 74 12.42 3.75 -25.59
N VAL A 75 12.56 3.89 -24.27
CA VAL A 75 11.58 4.54 -23.40
C VAL A 75 12.25 5.75 -22.79
N SER A 76 11.54 6.88 -22.75
CA SER A 76 12.08 8.10 -22.15
C SER A 76 12.38 7.87 -20.67
N LYS A 77 13.58 8.24 -20.21
CA LYS A 77 13.88 8.21 -18.77
C LYS A 77 12.97 9.16 -17.98
N PHE A 78 12.48 10.23 -18.60
CA PHE A 78 11.53 11.16 -17.98
C PHE A 78 10.14 10.54 -17.77
N LEU A 79 9.74 9.54 -18.56
CA LEU A 79 8.54 8.75 -18.29
C LEU A 79 8.64 8.07 -16.92
N PHE A 80 9.78 7.42 -16.68
CA PHE A 80 10.04 6.77 -15.39
C PHE A 80 10.09 7.79 -14.26
N MET A 81 10.87 8.87 -14.42
CA MET A 81 10.91 9.98 -13.46
C MET A 81 9.51 10.49 -13.08
N GLY A 82 8.62 10.63 -14.07
CA GLY A 82 7.21 10.99 -13.84
C GLY A 82 6.44 9.93 -13.06
N ALA A 83 6.63 8.65 -13.38
CA ALA A 83 5.99 7.52 -12.70
C ALA A 83 6.35 7.41 -11.21
N VAL A 84 7.51 7.95 -10.80
CA VAL A 84 7.91 8.04 -9.38
C VAL A 84 7.84 9.47 -8.85
N GLY A 85 7.33 10.40 -9.64
CA GLY A 85 7.35 11.84 -9.38
C GLY A 85 6.93 12.22 -7.96
N PRO A 86 5.72 11.83 -7.50
CA PRO A 86 5.28 12.14 -6.13
C PRO A 86 6.15 11.51 -5.03
N GLU A 87 6.78 10.38 -5.30
CA GLU A 87 7.51 9.60 -4.30
C GLU A 87 8.94 10.10 -4.08
N PHE A 88 9.61 10.69 -5.07
CA PHE A 88 10.97 11.21 -4.85
C PHE A 88 10.99 12.35 -3.81
N THR A 89 9.85 13.04 -3.60
CA THR A 89 9.73 14.07 -2.56
C THR A 89 9.90 13.50 -1.15
N ALA A 90 9.60 12.21 -0.94
CA ALA A 90 9.88 11.53 0.32
C ALA A 90 11.39 11.39 0.60
N PHE A 91 12.23 11.49 -0.43
CA PHE A 91 13.69 11.40 -0.31
C PHE A 91 14.31 12.76 0.03
N ALA A 92 13.62 13.87 -0.26
CA ALA A 92 13.96 15.16 0.34
C ALA A 92 13.82 15.07 1.87
N ALA A 93 12.84 14.30 2.36
CA ALA A 93 12.64 14.06 3.78
C ALA A 93 13.79 13.34 4.50
N GLN A 94 14.82 12.96 3.76
CA GLN A 94 16.07 12.48 4.32
C GLN A 94 16.89 13.59 4.97
N PHE A 95 16.54 14.87 4.83
CA PHE A 95 17.37 15.95 5.39
C PHE A 95 16.81 16.60 6.65
N ALA A 96 15.56 16.33 7.06
CA ALA A 96 15.06 16.71 8.39
C ALA A 96 13.80 15.92 8.81
N PRO A 97 13.53 15.82 10.13
CA PRO A 97 12.27 15.29 10.66
C PRO A 97 11.04 15.99 10.05
N LEU A 98 9.93 15.25 9.95
CA LEU A 98 8.64 15.71 9.40
C LEU A 98 8.61 16.14 7.93
N GLN A 99 9.72 16.08 7.18
CA GLN A 99 9.73 16.46 5.78
C GLN A 99 8.97 15.51 4.84
N ARG A 100 8.46 14.36 5.34
CA ARG A 100 7.54 13.49 4.57
C ARG A 100 6.21 14.17 4.26
N TRP A 101 5.92 15.29 4.94
CA TRP A 101 4.73 16.12 4.76
C TRP A 101 4.41 16.36 3.29
N LEU A 102 5.42 16.58 2.43
CA LEU A 102 5.20 16.88 1.01
C LEU A 102 4.66 15.66 0.25
N ARG A 103 5.27 14.50 0.47
CA ARG A 103 4.82 13.23 -0.08
C ARG A 103 3.41 12.92 0.42
N ASP A 104 3.18 13.00 1.73
CA ASP A 104 1.87 12.71 2.31
C ASP A 104 0.80 13.68 1.80
N THR A 105 1.13 14.97 1.63
CA THR A 105 0.21 15.97 1.05
C THR A 105 -0.18 15.61 -0.39
N LEU A 106 0.78 15.23 -1.23
CA LEU A 106 0.52 14.83 -2.63
C LEU A 106 -0.38 13.58 -2.74
N HIS A 107 -0.29 12.67 -1.77
CA HIS A 107 -1.02 11.40 -1.82
C HIS A 107 -2.37 11.44 -1.08
N LYS A 108 -2.42 12.12 0.07
CA LYS A 108 -3.55 12.12 1.02
C LYS A 108 -4.25 13.46 1.10
N GLY A 109 -3.72 14.52 0.46
CA GLY A 109 -4.19 15.90 0.60
C GLY A 109 -3.76 16.58 1.90
N THR A 110 -3.13 15.85 2.83
CA THR A 110 -2.66 16.38 4.12
C THR A 110 -1.35 15.73 4.56
N PRO A 111 -0.51 16.47 5.29
CA PRO A 111 0.72 15.91 5.83
C PRO A 111 0.54 15.14 7.14
N ASP A 112 -0.64 15.18 7.77
CA ASP A 112 -0.90 14.46 9.02
C ASP A 112 -1.18 12.98 8.74
N GLU A 113 -0.44 12.09 9.40
CA GLU A 113 -0.57 10.64 9.21
C GLU A 113 -1.93 10.09 9.70
N ASN A 114 -2.59 10.81 10.62
CA ASN A 114 -3.84 10.39 11.27
C ASN A 114 -5.11 10.84 10.53
N TYR A 115 -4.96 11.68 9.51
CA TYR A 115 -6.05 12.21 8.71
C TYR A 115 -5.77 12.00 7.24
N GLU A 116 -6.83 11.84 6.48
CA GLU A 116 -6.74 11.84 5.04
C GLU A 116 -7.90 12.63 4.45
N GLN A 117 -7.63 13.37 3.37
CA GLN A 117 -8.67 14.03 2.62
C GLN A 117 -9.37 13.04 1.69
N VAL A 118 -10.65 13.27 1.41
CA VAL A 118 -11.36 12.54 0.35
C VAL A 118 -10.73 12.85 -1.02
N LEU A 119 -10.32 14.10 -1.25
CA LEU A 119 -9.73 14.57 -2.50
C LEU A 119 -8.29 15.03 -2.24
N SER A 120 -7.29 14.35 -2.81
CA SER A 120 -5.87 14.72 -2.62
C SER A 120 -5.37 15.80 -3.56
N TYR A 121 -6.12 16.15 -4.60
CA TYR A 121 -5.72 17.07 -5.68
C TYR A 121 -4.55 16.59 -6.57
N CYS A 122 -4.23 15.30 -6.59
CA CYS A 122 -3.09 14.76 -7.36
C CYS A 122 -3.19 14.99 -8.88
N THR A 123 -4.38 14.89 -9.50
CA THR A 123 -4.56 15.15 -10.94
C THR A 123 -4.47 16.63 -11.27
N ASP A 124 -4.99 17.49 -10.38
CA ASP A 124 -4.83 18.94 -10.50
C ASP A 124 -3.37 19.34 -10.43
N PHE A 125 -2.58 18.70 -9.56
CA PHE A 125 -1.14 18.89 -9.50
C PHE A 125 -0.45 18.55 -10.83
N ALA A 126 -0.75 17.39 -11.44
CA ALA A 126 -0.15 17.00 -12.72
C ALA A 126 -0.41 18.03 -13.84
N LEU A 127 -1.65 18.54 -13.93
CA LEU A 127 -2.02 19.55 -14.92
C LEU A 127 -1.48 20.94 -14.57
N ALA A 128 -1.46 21.31 -13.29
CA ALA A 128 -0.84 22.55 -12.82
C ALA A 128 0.65 22.57 -13.14
N PHE A 129 1.37 21.46 -12.92
CA PHE A 129 2.76 21.31 -13.29
C PHE A 129 3.00 21.61 -14.77
N TRP A 130 2.20 21.02 -15.68
CA TRP A 130 2.31 21.33 -17.10
C TRP A 130 2.10 22.81 -17.42
N ARG A 131 1.09 23.44 -16.79
CA ARG A 131 0.79 24.87 -16.95
C ARG A 131 1.94 25.77 -16.50
N GLN A 132 2.74 25.35 -15.52
CA GLN A 132 3.90 26.11 -15.05
C GLN A 132 5.15 25.83 -15.89
N VAL A 133 5.44 24.55 -16.19
CA VAL A 133 6.73 24.16 -16.77
C VAL A 133 6.87 24.56 -18.25
N GLY A 134 5.79 24.51 -19.03
CA GLY A 134 5.82 24.86 -20.46
C GLY A 134 6.23 26.32 -20.71
N PRO A 135 5.56 27.30 -20.06
CA PRO A 135 5.96 28.70 -20.12
C PRO A 135 7.35 28.97 -19.55
N ALA A 136 7.73 28.30 -18.46
CA ALA A 136 9.05 28.46 -17.84
C ALA A 136 10.18 28.00 -18.79
N ILE A 137 10.04 26.82 -19.40
CA ILE A 137 10.97 26.32 -20.43
C ILE A 137 11.07 27.28 -21.62
N THR A 138 9.93 27.79 -22.09
CA THR A 138 9.88 28.71 -23.23
C THR A 138 10.61 30.04 -22.94
N ARG A 139 10.57 30.48 -21.67
CA ARG A 139 11.22 31.72 -21.21
C ARG A 139 12.71 31.54 -20.93
N GLU A 140 13.11 30.41 -20.37
CA GLU A 140 14.48 30.19 -19.87
C GLU A 140 15.41 29.50 -20.88
N ILE A 141 14.86 28.82 -21.89
CA ILE A 141 15.65 28.12 -22.92
C ILE A 141 15.50 28.84 -24.26
N ASP A 142 16.48 29.68 -24.61
CA ASP A 142 16.48 30.45 -25.86
C ASP A 142 16.62 29.57 -27.12
N ASP A 143 17.42 28.50 -27.03
CA ASP A 143 17.64 27.57 -28.13
C ASP A 143 16.38 26.76 -28.45
N GLN A 144 15.86 26.90 -29.68
CA GLN A 144 14.62 26.27 -30.11
C GLN A 144 14.69 24.73 -30.09
N ALA A 145 15.83 24.14 -30.43
CA ALA A 145 15.98 22.68 -30.45
C ALA A 145 15.97 22.13 -29.01
N LYS A 146 16.75 22.74 -28.11
CA LYS A 146 16.78 22.39 -26.68
C LYS A 146 15.44 22.64 -26.00
N ARG A 147 14.73 23.70 -26.38
CA ARG A 147 13.38 23.99 -25.90
C ARG A 147 12.40 22.90 -26.31
N THR A 148 12.43 22.49 -27.58
CA THR A 148 11.56 21.43 -28.11
C THR A 148 11.85 20.11 -27.40
N GLU A 149 13.13 19.79 -27.20
CA GLU A 149 13.56 18.61 -26.45
C GLU A 149 13.08 18.65 -24.99
N ALA A 150 13.31 19.76 -24.28
CA ALA A 150 12.86 19.92 -22.89
C ALA A 150 11.33 19.83 -22.75
N LEU A 151 10.56 20.41 -23.69
CA LEU A 151 9.10 20.26 -23.70
C LEU A 151 8.68 18.80 -23.89
N ALA A 152 9.34 18.07 -24.80
CA ALA A 152 9.06 16.64 -25.00
C ALA A 152 9.40 15.81 -23.74
N GLN A 153 10.50 16.11 -23.06
CA GLN A 153 10.87 15.51 -21.77
C GLN A 153 9.79 15.75 -20.71
N MET A 154 9.25 16.96 -20.62
CA MET A 154 8.19 17.29 -19.66
C MET A 154 6.84 16.66 -20.02
N GLN A 155 6.54 16.49 -21.31
CA GLN A 155 5.38 15.71 -21.73
C GLN A 155 5.51 14.26 -21.25
N ALA A 156 6.67 13.62 -21.44
CA ALA A 156 6.94 12.27 -20.94
C ALA A 156 6.78 12.19 -19.41
N TYR A 157 7.29 13.18 -18.68
CA TYR A 157 7.13 13.29 -17.23
C TYR A 157 5.64 13.36 -16.81
N VAL A 158 4.82 14.21 -17.43
CA VAL A 158 3.39 14.34 -17.08
C VAL A 158 2.64 13.04 -17.36
N LEU A 159 2.95 12.36 -18.47
CA LEU A 159 2.36 11.06 -18.78
C LEU A 159 2.81 9.99 -17.77
N GLY A 160 4.07 10.02 -17.34
CA GLY A 160 4.56 9.18 -16.24
C GLY A 160 3.81 9.44 -14.95
N HIS A 161 3.57 10.70 -14.61
CA HIS A 161 2.80 11.08 -13.42
C HIS A 161 1.35 10.58 -13.49
N CYS A 162 0.74 10.54 -14.68
CA CYS A 162 -0.56 9.89 -14.87
C CYS A 162 -0.51 8.39 -14.59
N CYS A 163 0.58 7.72 -14.98
CA CYS A 163 0.81 6.31 -14.67
C CYS A 163 1.00 6.08 -13.16
N HIS A 164 1.68 7.00 -12.47
CA HIS A 164 1.81 6.99 -11.01
C HIS A 164 0.44 6.99 -10.33
N ILE A 165 -0.39 7.99 -10.65
CA ILE A 165 -1.75 8.14 -10.11
C ILE A 165 -2.54 6.85 -10.34
N ALA A 166 -2.55 6.32 -11.57
CA ALA A 166 -3.27 5.09 -11.87
C ALA A 166 -2.76 3.88 -11.08
N THR A 167 -1.45 3.77 -10.88
CA THR A 167 -0.85 2.70 -10.09
C THR A 167 -1.34 2.77 -8.65
N ASP A 168 -1.29 3.92 -8.00
CA ASP A 168 -1.75 4.10 -6.63
C ASP A 168 -3.26 3.84 -6.48
N VAL A 169 -4.06 4.44 -7.36
CA VAL A 169 -5.51 4.28 -7.35
C VAL A 169 -5.93 2.82 -7.41
N ILE A 170 -5.23 1.99 -8.21
CA ILE A 170 -5.59 0.59 -8.39
C ILE A 170 -4.88 -0.34 -7.38
N SER A 171 -3.64 -0.03 -7.01
CA SER A 171 -2.76 -0.96 -6.29
C SER A 171 -2.69 -0.70 -4.79
N SER A 172 -2.86 0.55 -4.33
CA SER A 172 -2.85 0.87 -2.89
C SER A 172 -3.91 0.07 -2.11
N PRO A 173 -5.17 -0.10 -2.60
CA PRO A 173 -6.17 -0.93 -1.94
C PRO A 173 -5.74 -2.38 -1.68
N TYR A 174 -4.86 -2.93 -2.54
CA TYR A 174 -4.30 -4.26 -2.37
C TYR A 174 -3.19 -4.29 -1.32
N VAL A 175 -2.26 -3.32 -1.38
CA VAL A 175 -1.20 -3.16 -0.36
C VAL A 175 -1.83 -2.97 1.02
N ASP A 176 -2.87 -2.17 1.10
CA ASP A 176 -3.65 -1.93 2.31
C ASP A 176 -4.28 -3.21 2.84
N ALA A 177 -4.92 -4.01 1.97
CA ALA A 177 -5.53 -5.27 2.36
C ALA A 177 -4.50 -6.27 2.91
N LEU A 178 -3.29 -6.28 2.37
CA LEU A 178 -2.21 -7.14 2.86
C LEU A 178 -1.63 -6.63 4.18
N GLU A 179 -1.45 -5.32 4.30
CA GLU A 179 -0.96 -4.67 5.51
C GLU A 179 -1.97 -4.82 6.65
N ALA A 180 -3.26 -4.65 6.40
CA ALA A 180 -4.32 -4.69 7.39
C ALA A 180 -4.55 -6.08 7.99
N ARG A 181 -4.07 -7.15 7.32
CA ARG A 181 -4.19 -8.51 7.83
C ARG A 181 -3.40 -8.64 9.12
N LEU A 182 -4.08 -9.13 10.16
CA LEU A 182 -3.39 -9.70 11.29
C LEU A 182 -2.48 -10.83 10.78
N GLY A 183 -1.35 -11.03 11.43
CA GLY A 183 -0.59 -12.25 11.20
C GLY A 183 -1.38 -13.47 11.69
N ASP A 184 -0.82 -14.67 11.51
CA ASP A 184 -1.49 -15.88 11.98
C ASP A 184 -1.42 -16.00 13.52
N ALA A 185 -1.80 -17.16 14.06
CA ALA A 185 -1.77 -17.41 15.51
C ALA A 185 -0.37 -17.22 16.15
N THR A 186 0.71 -17.28 15.37
CA THR A 186 2.11 -17.29 15.85
C THR A 186 2.98 -16.24 15.16
N ARG A 187 2.52 -15.65 14.07
CA ARG A 187 3.29 -14.73 13.24
C ARG A 187 2.77 -13.31 13.41
N PRO A 188 3.65 -12.31 13.52
CA PRO A 188 3.24 -10.93 13.51
C PRO A 188 2.74 -10.52 12.12
N ARG A 189 1.83 -9.55 12.11
CA ARG A 189 1.40 -8.78 10.96
C ARG A 189 2.60 -8.23 10.18
N LEU A 190 2.47 -8.21 8.85
CA LEU A 190 3.43 -7.53 7.99
C LEU A 190 3.19 -6.02 8.03
N ASN A 191 4.26 -5.24 8.18
CA ASN A 191 4.16 -3.79 8.04
C ASN A 191 4.12 -3.39 6.54
N ARG A 192 3.66 -2.15 6.27
CA ARG A 192 3.50 -1.62 4.92
C ARG A 192 4.77 -1.74 4.08
N THR A 193 5.92 -1.40 4.65
CA THR A 193 7.21 -1.44 3.97
C THR A 193 7.59 -2.85 3.54
N GLN A 194 7.32 -3.87 4.37
CA GLN A 194 7.56 -5.28 4.03
C GLN A 194 6.68 -5.74 2.87
N VAL A 195 5.39 -5.39 2.87
CA VAL A 195 4.45 -5.72 1.78
C VAL A 195 4.91 -5.11 0.46
N ILE A 196 5.15 -3.80 0.45
CA ILE A 196 5.60 -3.07 -0.75
C ILE A 196 6.85 -3.71 -1.33
N SER A 197 7.78 -4.09 -0.48
CA SER A 197 9.08 -4.55 -0.93
C SER A 197 9.09 -5.97 -1.47
N ALA A 198 8.24 -6.84 -0.91
CA ALA A 198 7.99 -8.14 -1.49
C ALA A 198 7.34 -8.00 -2.88
N ILE A 199 6.40 -7.07 -3.06
CA ILE A 199 5.82 -6.75 -4.36
C ILE A 199 6.91 -6.24 -5.33
N GLU A 200 7.72 -5.26 -4.93
CA GLU A 200 8.78 -4.68 -5.77
C GLU A 200 9.79 -5.72 -6.24
N THR A 201 10.20 -6.63 -5.34
CA THR A 201 11.14 -7.71 -5.66
C THR A 201 10.55 -8.65 -6.72
N GLU A 202 9.28 -9.01 -6.58
CA GLU A 202 8.61 -9.89 -7.54
C GLU A 202 8.36 -9.21 -8.88
N VAL A 203 7.98 -7.92 -8.90
CA VAL A 203 7.90 -7.14 -10.15
C VAL A 203 9.27 -7.08 -10.83
N LEU A 204 10.34 -6.79 -10.07
CA LEU A 204 11.70 -6.72 -10.61
C LEU A 204 12.12 -8.05 -11.24
N ASN A 205 11.94 -9.15 -10.52
CA ASN A 205 12.32 -10.49 -10.98
C ASN A 205 11.52 -10.93 -12.21
N LEU A 206 10.21 -10.71 -12.24
CA LEU A 206 9.37 -11.17 -13.35
C LEU A 206 9.47 -10.28 -14.59
N MET A 207 9.48 -8.95 -14.42
CA MET A 207 9.37 -8.03 -15.55
C MET A 207 10.71 -7.53 -16.07
N PHE A 208 11.74 -7.46 -15.22
CA PHE A 208 12.98 -6.80 -15.59
C PHE A 208 14.21 -7.72 -15.55
N ALA A 209 14.13 -8.86 -14.89
CA ALA A 209 15.29 -9.72 -14.64
C ALA A 209 14.98 -11.23 -14.63
N PRO A 210 14.30 -11.79 -15.66
CA PRO A 210 13.82 -13.17 -15.60
C PRO A 210 14.94 -14.22 -15.61
N THR A 211 16.15 -13.86 -16.07
CA THR A 211 17.29 -14.79 -16.17
C THR A 211 18.33 -14.63 -15.06
N ALA A 212 18.36 -13.48 -14.39
CA ALA A 212 19.27 -13.18 -13.28
C ALA A 212 18.69 -11.99 -12.51
N PRO A 213 18.86 -11.90 -11.18
CA PRO A 213 18.36 -10.76 -10.43
C PRO A 213 19.02 -9.45 -10.92
N ALA A 214 18.19 -8.48 -11.32
CA ALA A 214 18.65 -7.20 -11.86
C ALA A 214 19.49 -6.48 -10.82
N THR A 215 20.62 -5.92 -11.24
CA THR A 215 21.46 -5.11 -10.36
C THR A 215 20.89 -3.69 -10.23
N GLY A 216 21.28 -3.01 -9.16
CA GLY A 216 20.79 -1.70 -8.78
C GLY A 216 21.41 -0.62 -9.64
N HIS A 217 22.60 -0.91 -10.17
CA HIS A 217 23.18 -0.15 -11.24
C HIS A 217 22.31 -0.21 -12.51
N GLU A 218 21.77 -1.38 -12.89
CA GLU A 218 20.89 -1.49 -14.05
C GLU A 218 19.60 -0.69 -13.86
N VAL A 219 18.96 -0.79 -12.70
CA VAL A 219 17.77 0.00 -12.34
C VAL A 219 18.08 1.50 -12.30
N ASP A 220 19.25 1.89 -11.79
CA ASP A 220 19.69 3.28 -11.78
C ASP A 220 19.75 3.84 -13.21
N THR A 221 20.20 3.09 -14.21
CA THR A 221 20.27 3.62 -15.58
C THR A 221 18.92 4.04 -16.17
N TRP A 222 17.79 3.64 -15.59
CA TRP A 222 16.45 3.96 -16.10
C TRP A 222 16.03 5.41 -15.86
N TRP A 223 16.65 6.09 -14.90
CA TRP A 223 16.26 7.46 -14.49
C TRP A 223 17.20 8.50 -15.11
N PRO A 224 16.72 9.71 -15.42
CA PRO A 224 17.58 10.76 -15.95
C PRO A 224 18.57 11.21 -14.88
N ASP A 225 19.81 11.46 -15.29
CA ASP A 225 20.77 12.08 -14.39
C ASP A 225 20.25 13.44 -13.93
N PRO A 226 20.46 13.84 -12.66
CA PRO A 226 20.00 15.13 -12.14
C PRO A 226 20.43 16.32 -13.00
N ALA A 227 21.62 16.23 -13.63
CA ALA A 227 22.14 17.26 -14.53
C ALA A 227 21.39 17.38 -15.87
N LEU A 228 20.64 16.35 -16.28
CA LEU A 228 19.82 16.34 -17.49
C LEU A 228 18.39 16.84 -17.24
N VAL A 229 17.96 16.92 -15.98
CA VAL A 229 16.66 17.49 -15.63
C VAL A 229 16.69 19.01 -15.87
N PRO A 230 15.77 19.56 -16.70
CA PRO A 230 15.76 21.00 -16.95
C PRO A 230 15.58 21.79 -15.64
N LYS A 231 16.40 22.79 -15.37
CA LYS A 231 16.26 23.65 -14.16
C LYS A 231 14.84 24.20 -13.94
N PRO A 232 14.08 24.63 -14.98
CA PRO A 232 12.69 25.05 -14.81
C PRO A 232 11.77 24.01 -14.14
N PHE A 233 12.13 22.71 -14.19
CA PHE A 233 11.36 21.62 -13.60
C PHE A 233 11.06 21.85 -12.12
N TYR A 234 12.08 22.08 -11.30
CA TYR A 234 11.92 22.15 -9.84
C TYR A 234 11.13 23.39 -9.42
N THR A 235 11.36 24.51 -10.10
CA THR A 235 10.58 25.74 -9.91
C THR A 235 9.12 25.55 -10.29
N ALA A 236 8.84 24.95 -11.45
CA ALA A 236 7.49 24.66 -11.89
C ALA A 236 6.77 23.65 -10.97
N PHE A 237 7.49 22.67 -10.43
CA PHE A 237 6.97 21.72 -9.45
C PHE A 237 6.57 22.43 -8.15
N ARG A 238 7.44 23.30 -7.61
CA ARG A 238 7.14 24.14 -6.44
C ARG A 238 5.93 25.04 -6.70
N GLU A 239 5.89 25.73 -7.84
CA GLU A 239 4.78 26.64 -8.18
C GLU A 239 3.47 25.88 -8.39
N ALA A 240 3.50 24.67 -8.94
CA ALA A 240 2.33 23.82 -9.08
C ALA A 240 1.83 23.34 -7.71
N LEU A 241 2.72 22.96 -6.80
CA LEU A 241 2.36 22.64 -5.42
C LEU A 241 1.70 23.83 -4.72
N GLU A 242 2.30 25.01 -4.82
CA GLU A 242 1.74 26.23 -4.21
C GLU A 242 0.38 26.61 -4.81
N ALA A 243 0.22 26.44 -6.12
CA ALA A 243 -1.04 26.70 -6.81
C ALA A 243 -2.17 25.76 -6.39
N VAL A 244 -1.86 24.51 -6.07
CA VAL A 244 -2.85 23.48 -5.71
C VAL A 244 -3.12 23.42 -4.21
N TYR A 245 -2.06 23.47 -3.40
CA TYR A 245 -2.15 23.24 -1.96
C TYR A 245 -2.12 24.54 -1.13
N GLY A 246 -1.80 25.69 -1.75
CA GLY A 246 -1.69 26.99 -1.09
C GLY A 246 -0.24 27.39 -0.80
N ALA A 247 -0.05 28.57 -0.23
CA ALA A 247 1.28 29.15 0.02
C ALA A 247 2.19 28.20 0.83
N GLY A 248 3.40 27.94 0.32
CA GLY A 248 4.35 26.99 0.90
C GLY A 248 3.87 25.53 0.91
N ALA A 249 2.80 25.21 0.18
CA ALA A 249 2.04 23.95 0.27
C ALA A 249 1.65 23.60 1.71
N ASN A 250 1.38 24.61 2.52
CA ASN A 250 1.09 24.49 3.93
C ASN A 250 -0.37 24.04 4.16
N LYS A 251 -0.61 22.72 4.18
CA LYS A 251 -1.87 22.16 4.67
C LYS A 251 -1.80 21.95 6.17
N GLU A 252 -2.78 22.49 6.89
CA GLU A 252 -2.92 22.33 8.33
C GLU A 252 -3.26 20.87 8.67
N GLY A 253 -2.54 20.30 9.65
CA GLY A 253 -2.84 19.03 10.28
C GLY A 253 -3.57 19.20 11.61
N GLY A 254 -3.75 18.09 12.34
CA GLY A 254 -4.24 18.13 13.71
C GLY A 254 -3.25 18.79 14.66
N ALA A 255 -3.71 19.21 15.84
CA ALA A 255 -2.87 19.84 16.86
C ALA A 255 -1.59 19.05 17.21
N PRO A 256 -1.60 17.70 17.31
CA PRO A 256 -0.38 16.93 17.56
C PRO A 256 0.65 17.05 16.43
N TYR A 257 0.19 17.02 15.17
CA TYR A 257 1.04 17.20 14.01
C TYR A 257 1.60 18.63 13.97
N GLU A 258 0.77 19.66 14.21
CA GLU A 258 1.22 21.04 14.23
C GLU A 258 2.20 21.34 15.37
N ALA A 259 2.00 20.74 16.55
CA ALA A 259 2.96 20.82 17.65
C ALA A 259 4.30 20.16 17.29
N LEU A 260 4.25 18.99 16.65
CA LEU A 260 5.45 18.30 16.17
C LEU A 260 6.15 19.14 15.09
N ARG A 261 5.39 19.74 14.18
CA ARG A 261 5.90 20.61 13.12
C ARG A 261 6.51 21.89 13.66
N ALA A 262 5.89 22.54 14.63
CA ALA A 262 6.45 23.69 15.32
C ALA A 262 7.74 23.34 16.06
N ARG A 263 7.81 22.15 16.66
CA ARG A 263 9.01 21.64 17.34
C ARG A 263 10.18 21.38 16.40
N HIS A 264 9.91 20.83 15.21
CA HIS A 264 10.95 20.44 14.26
C HIS A 264 11.25 21.49 13.19
N ALA A 265 10.34 22.44 12.94
CA ALA A 265 10.45 23.53 11.98
C ALA A 265 11.00 23.05 10.61
N PRO A 266 10.27 22.19 9.87
CA PRO A 266 10.75 21.68 8.59
C PRO A 266 11.06 22.84 7.63
N PRO A 267 12.09 22.71 6.76
CA PRO A 267 12.43 23.77 5.83
C PRO A 267 11.25 24.07 4.91
N ALA A 268 11.17 25.33 4.49
CA ALA A 268 10.20 25.75 3.50
C ALA A 268 10.40 24.97 2.19
N LEU A 269 9.31 24.75 1.47
CA LEU A 269 9.34 24.19 0.13
C LEU A 269 10.20 25.08 -0.79
N SER A 270 11.26 24.53 -1.36
CA SER A 270 12.15 25.22 -2.31
C SER A 270 12.48 24.33 -3.50
N SER A 271 12.95 24.93 -4.59
CA SER A 271 13.39 24.17 -5.78
C SER A 271 14.61 23.30 -5.46
N GLU A 272 15.53 23.79 -4.63
CA GLU A 272 16.73 23.08 -4.17
C GLU A 272 16.35 21.85 -3.35
N LEU A 273 15.35 21.98 -2.46
CA LEU A 273 14.85 20.86 -1.67
C LEU A 273 14.32 19.71 -2.56
N LEU A 274 13.63 20.06 -3.65
CA LEU A 274 13.11 19.09 -4.61
C LEU A 274 14.24 18.45 -5.43
N GLU A 275 15.25 19.24 -5.81
CA GLU A 275 16.44 18.75 -6.53
C GLU A 275 17.25 17.77 -5.67
N ASP A 276 17.48 18.11 -4.40
CA ASP A 276 18.18 17.26 -3.44
C ASP A 276 17.38 15.97 -3.18
N GLY A 277 16.05 16.06 -3.09
CA GLY A 277 15.18 14.88 -3.01
C GLY A 277 15.34 13.94 -4.20
N TYR A 278 15.38 14.47 -5.42
CA TYR A 278 15.58 13.66 -6.62
C TYR A 278 16.98 13.03 -6.68
N ARG A 279 18.03 13.78 -6.32
CA ARG A 279 19.42 13.26 -6.24
C ARG A 279 19.53 12.11 -5.24
N ASN A 280 18.90 12.25 -4.08
CA ASN A 280 18.87 11.20 -3.06
C ASN A 280 18.07 9.99 -3.48
N PHE A 281 16.93 10.19 -4.14
CA PHE A 281 16.16 9.09 -4.71
C PHE A 281 17.00 8.24 -5.67
N ARG A 282 17.71 8.88 -6.61
CA ARG A 282 18.65 8.21 -7.54
C ARG A 282 19.69 7.41 -6.78
N MET A 283 20.35 8.07 -5.83
CA MET A 283 21.40 7.46 -5.03
C MET A 283 20.89 6.23 -4.26
N ALA A 284 19.75 6.38 -3.60
CA ALA A 284 19.10 5.34 -2.83
C ALA A 284 18.68 4.14 -3.70
N LEU A 285 18.22 4.36 -4.93
CA LEU A 285 17.96 3.27 -5.87
C LEU A 285 19.25 2.52 -6.25
N GLY A 286 20.31 3.26 -6.58
CA GLY A 286 21.59 2.68 -6.98
C GLY A 286 22.24 1.82 -5.89
N MET A 287 22.12 2.21 -4.62
CA MET A 287 22.68 1.43 -3.49
C MET A 287 21.71 0.41 -2.91
N GLY A 288 20.45 0.82 -2.76
CA GLY A 288 19.44 0.10 -1.98
C GLY A 288 18.95 -1.16 -2.67
N SER A 289 19.12 -1.31 -3.98
CA SER A 289 18.51 -2.43 -4.70
C SER A 289 19.38 -3.68 -4.82
N THR A 290 20.73 -3.67 -4.74
CA THR A 290 21.52 -4.93 -4.91
C THR A 290 23.02 -4.93 -4.57
N TRP A 291 23.63 -3.87 -4.00
CA TRP A 291 25.10 -3.83 -3.84
C TRP A 291 25.67 -5.20 -3.42
N THR A 292 26.51 -5.75 -4.29
CA THR A 292 27.18 -7.03 -4.10
C THR A 292 28.03 -6.95 -2.85
N LEU A 293 28.40 -8.11 -2.28
CA LEU A 293 29.36 -8.11 -1.18
C LEU A 293 30.67 -7.41 -1.58
N GLY A 294 31.09 -7.53 -2.84
CA GLY A 294 32.27 -6.83 -3.37
C GLY A 294 32.14 -5.31 -3.33
N GLU A 295 30.99 -4.77 -3.71
CA GLU A 295 30.73 -3.32 -3.64
C GLU A 295 30.65 -2.82 -2.19
N TRP A 296 30.01 -3.58 -1.30
CA TRP A 296 30.01 -3.27 0.14
C TRP A 296 31.41 -3.32 0.75
N LEU A 297 32.22 -4.30 0.37
CA LEU A 297 33.63 -4.38 0.77
C LEU A 297 34.39 -3.16 0.25
N GLY A 298 34.26 -2.81 -1.03
CA GLY A 298 34.90 -1.64 -1.62
C GLY A 298 34.50 -0.31 -0.96
N PHE A 299 33.22 -0.15 -0.62
CA PHE A 299 32.76 1.04 0.09
C PHE A 299 33.25 1.09 1.54
N THR A 300 33.21 -0.02 2.26
CA THR A 300 33.67 -0.09 3.66
C THR A 300 35.20 -0.13 3.79
N SER A 301 35.97 -0.34 2.71
CA SER A 301 37.43 -0.39 2.80
C SER A 301 38.02 0.93 3.33
N PHE A 302 37.39 2.06 3.04
CA PHE A 302 37.82 3.38 3.56
C PHE A 302 37.81 3.45 5.09
N MET A 303 36.99 2.62 5.76
CA MET A 303 36.95 2.50 7.22
C MET A 303 38.18 1.79 7.80
N TYR A 304 38.77 0.87 7.03
CA TYR A 304 39.77 -0.07 7.53
C TYR A 304 41.18 0.16 6.98
N LEU A 305 41.31 0.87 5.85
CA LEU A 305 42.62 1.24 5.29
C LEU A 305 43.53 1.96 6.30
N PRO A 306 43.07 2.93 7.11
CA PRO A 306 43.93 3.54 8.14
C PRO A 306 44.34 2.55 9.23
N ALA A 307 43.45 1.66 9.66
CA ALA A 307 43.76 0.64 10.65
C ALA A 307 44.75 -0.42 10.12
N LEU A 308 44.76 -0.67 8.81
CA LEU A 308 45.71 -1.58 8.18
C LEU A 308 47.15 -1.09 8.35
N VAL A 309 47.38 0.22 8.27
CA VAL A 309 48.70 0.83 8.44
C VAL A 309 49.09 1.07 9.91
N ALA A 310 48.25 0.65 10.87
CA ALA A 310 48.52 0.82 12.30
C ALA A 310 49.83 0.17 12.74
N LEU A 311 50.11 -1.06 12.31
CA LEU A 311 51.35 -1.75 12.66
C LEU A 311 52.62 -1.06 12.10
N PRO A 312 52.68 -0.70 10.81
CA PRO A 312 53.77 0.12 10.28
C PRO A 312 53.96 1.43 11.05
N ILE A 313 52.87 2.16 11.35
CA ILE A 313 52.94 3.41 12.11
C ILE A 313 53.45 3.15 13.54
N ALA A 314 52.96 2.09 14.19
CA ALA A 314 53.38 1.70 15.53
C ALA A 314 54.88 1.43 15.60
N SER A 315 55.48 0.88 14.54
CA SER A 315 56.94 0.67 14.47
C SER A 315 57.76 1.96 14.40
N GLN A 316 57.15 3.05 13.95
CA GLN A 316 57.79 4.37 13.78
C GLN A 316 57.47 5.33 14.93
N MET A 317 56.59 4.95 15.87
CA MET A 317 56.22 5.81 16.99
C MET A 317 57.42 6.10 17.89
N PRO A 318 57.60 7.34 18.39
CA PRO A 318 58.75 7.71 19.21
C PRO A 318 58.92 6.88 20.49
N GLN A 319 57.81 6.60 21.18
CA GLN A 319 57.81 5.90 22.48
C GLN A 319 56.93 4.65 22.45
N GLY A 320 55.82 4.68 21.71
CA GLY A 320 54.82 3.61 21.68
C GLY A 320 55.32 2.28 21.16
N LYS A 321 56.31 2.29 20.26
CA LYS A 321 56.95 1.08 19.72
C LYS A 321 57.62 0.21 20.80
N ASP A 322 58.03 0.83 21.90
CA ASP A 322 58.74 0.17 23.01
C ASP A 322 57.83 0.01 24.25
N ALA A 323 56.51 0.26 24.14
CA ALA A 323 55.58 0.23 25.27
C ALA A 323 55.60 -1.09 26.04
N PHE A 324 55.65 -2.22 25.34
CA PHE A 324 55.61 -3.57 25.92
C PHE A 324 56.95 -4.31 25.84
N ARG A 325 58.01 -3.67 25.33
CA ARG A 325 59.34 -4.27 25.21
C ARG A 325 59.99 -4.53 26.57
N ASP A 326 60.63 -5.69 26.74
CA ASP A 326 61.33 -6.04 27.99
C ASP A 326 62.50 -5.09 28.28
N THR A 327 63.25 -4.71 27.24
CA THR A 327 64.38 -3.79 27.34
C THR A 327 63.99 -2.39 26.84
N LYS A 328 63.96 -1.41 27.75
CA LYS A 328 63.59 -0.02 27.41
C LYS A 328 64.80 0.80 26.95
N PRO A 329 64.68 1.62 25.87
CA PRO A 329 65.77 2.48 25.42
C PRO A 329 66.00 3.68 26.37
N PRO A 330 67.18 4.32 26.32
CA PRO A 330 67.44 5.56 27.05
C PRO A 330 66.44 6.67 26.65
N GLY A 331 65.86 7.37 27.62
CA GLY A 331 64.84 8.40 27.38
C GLY A 331 63.42 7.86 27.19
N TYR A 332 63.17 6.60 27.54
CA TYR A 332 61.84 5.99 27.57
C TYR A 332 60.92 6.67 28.59
N ASP A 333 59.77 7.14 28.14
CA ASP A 333 58.68 7.63 28.98
C ASP A 333 57.53 6.62 28.92
N GLY A 334 57.33 5.89 30.02
CA GLY A 334 56.31 4.84 30.09
C GLY A 334 54.88 5.34 29.91
N ASP A 335 54.58 6.56 30.36
CA ASP A 335 53.25 7.16 30.18
C ASP A 335 53.02 7.52 28.71
N ALA A 336 53.99 8.19 28.09
CA ALA A 336 53.93 8.54 26.66
C ALA A 336 53.89 7.29 25.78
N ALA A 337 54.67 6.25 26.10
CA ALA A 337 54.69 4.99 25.36
C ALA A 337 53.34 4.26 25.43
N LEU A 338 52.75 4.17 26.62
CA LEU A 338 51.45 3.52 26.80
C LEU A 338 50.33 4.32 26.12
N PHE A 339 50.38 5.65 26.23
CA PHE A 339 49.43 6.55 25.57
C PHE A 339 49.49 6.40 24.04
N GLU A 340 50.69 6.42 23.44
CA GLU A 340 50.89 6.22 22.01
C GLU A 340 50.36 4.85 21.54
N ALA A 341 50.69 3.77 22.26
CA ALA A 341 50.27 2.42 21.90
C ALA A 341 48.76 2.21 21.98
N ILE A 342 48.09 2.73 23.04
CA ILE A 342 46.66 2.53 23.26
C ILE A 342 45.81 3.46 22.38
N ASN A 343 46.26 4.69 22.13
CA ASN A 343 45.44 5.68 21.43
C ASN A 343 45.60 5.63 19.90
N LEU A 344 46.67 5.02 19.38
CA LEU A 344 46.89 4.82 17.95
C LEU A 344 45.67 4.22 17.20
N PRO A 345 45.04 3.11 17.66
CA PRO A 345 43.91 2.55 16.93
C PRO A 345 42.65 3.40 16.99
N PHE A 346 42.45 4.22 18.03
CA PHE A 346 41.37 5.22 18.08
C PHE A 346 41.63 6.35 17.09
N ALA A 347 42.87 6.84 17.01
CA ALA A 347 43.26 7.86 16.06
C ALA A 347 43.13 7.39 14.61
N LEU A 348 43.48 6.13 14.31
CA LEU A 348 43.32 5.55 12.97
C LEU A 348 41.88 5.13 12.67
N GLY A 349 41.12 4.72 13.69
CA GLY A 349 39.70 4.36 13.59
C GLY A 349 38.75 5.56 13.50
N SER A 350 39.24 6.80 13.68
CA SER A 350 38.42 8.02 13.72
C SER A 350 37.63 8.29 12.43
N ILE A 351 37.99 7.64 11.32
CA ILE A 351 37.26 7.74 10.06
C ILE A 351 36.04 6.82 10.01
N ILE A 352 35.97 5.78 10.85
CA ILE A 352 34.85 4.83 10.86
C ILE A 352 33.52 5.57 11.09
N PRO A 353 33.40 6.44 12.12
CA PRO A 353 32.16 7.17 12.33
C PRO A 353 31.80 8.10 11.18
N LEU A 354 32.80 8.65 10.49
CA LEU A 354 32.62 9.49 9.32
C LEU A 354 32.00 8.71 8.16
N VAL A 355 32.56 7.54 7.83
CA VAL A 355 32.06 6.72 6.71
C VAL A 355 30.69 6.12 7.04
N TYR A 356 30.44 5.71 8.28
CA TYR A 356 29.10 5.27 8.70
C TYR A 356 28.07 6.40 8.58
N THR A 357 28.41 7.59 9.09
CA THR A 357 27.53 8.77 8.99
C THR A 357 27.31 9.15 7.53
N PHE A 358 28.34 9.05 6.69
CA PHE A 358 28.23 9.24 5.25
C PHE A 358 27.28 8.20 4.66
N ALA A 359 27.52 6.90 4.85
CA ALA A 359 26.68 5.79 4.37
C ALA A 359 25.20 5.92 4.77
N MET A 360 24.94 6.36 6.00
CA MET A 360 23.59 6.59 6.50
C MET A 360 22.91 7.79 5.85
N ASN A 361 23.66 8.82 5.46
CA ASN A 361 23.14 9.88 4.60
C ASN A 361 22.84 9.40 3.18
N LEU A 362 23.42 8.28 2.74
CA LEU A 362 23.20 7.76 1.39
C LEU A 362 21.98 6.80 1.34
N SER A 363 21.73 6.02 2.39
CA SER A 363 20.60 5.07 2.45
C SER A 363 19.23 5.79 2.50
N SER A 364 18.13 5.11 2.11
CA SER A 364 16.77 5.67 1.91
C SER A 364 16.05 6.16 3.19
N LEU A 365 16.77 6.65 4.18
CA LEU A 365 16.36 6.61 5.57
C LEU A 365 16.87 7.84 6.35
N GLY A 366 16.20 8.98 6.19
CA GLY A 366 16.01 10.05 7.21
C GLY A 366 17.21 10.45 8.07
N ALA A 367 17.86 11.58 7.79
CA ALA A 367 18.78 12.26 8.70
C ALA A 367 18.01 12.79 9.91
N GLU A 368 18.00 11.98 10.96
CA GLU A 368 17.53 12.35 12.27
C GLU A 368 18.65 13.16 12.99
N GLY A 369 18.35 13.85 14.10
CA GLY A 369 19.36 14.44 14.99
C GLY A 369 20.58 13.54 15.28
N PRO A 370 20.42 12.20 15.39
CA PRO A 370 21.50 11.22 15.34
C PRO A 370 22.54 11.37 14.23
N VAL A 371 22.18 11.74 13.00
CA VAL A 371 23.15 11.89 11.90
C VAL A 371 23.98 13.17 12.07
N ILE A 372 23.38 14.27 12.53
CA ILE A 372 24.10 15.50 12.88
C ILE A 372 25.07 15.24 14.03
N PHE A 373 24.60 14.55 15.08
CA PHE A 373 25.45 14.13 16.18
C PHE A 373 26.56 13.20 15.69
N GLY A 374 26.28 12.32 14.73
CA GLY A 374 27.27 11.49 14.05
C GLY A 374 28.35 12.31 13.34
N TRP A 375 27.98 13.37 12.61
CA TRP A 375 28.94 14.28 11.98
C TRP A 375 29.79 15.04 13.01
N VAL A 376 29.16 15.54 14.08
CA VAL A 376 29.86 16.23 15.17
C VAL A 376 30.83 15.28 15.88
N SER A 377 30.37 14.06 16.18
CA SER A 377 31.21 13.00 16.75
C SER A 377 32.39 12.71 15.82
N ALA A 378 32.13 12.39 14.55
CA ALA A 378 33.18 12.10 13.56
C ALA A 378 34.19 13.24 13.41
N ALA A 379 33.74 14.49 13.36
CA ALA A 379 34.62 15.65 13.30
C ALA A 379 35.50 15.78 14.56
N ALA A 380 34.91 15.60 15.75
CA ALA A 380 35.66 15.60 17.00
C ALA A 380 36.72 14.48 17.04
N GLN A 381 36.37 13.29 16.58
CA GLN A 381 37.32 12.16 16.50
C GLN A 381 38.49 12.47 15.55
N VAL A 382 38.22 13.01 14.36
CA VAL A 382 39.27 13.37 13.40
C VAL A 382 40.18 14.47 13.95
N ILE A 383 39.63 15.48 14.63
CA ILE A 383 40.43 16.52 15.29
C ILE A 383 41.32 15.91 16.38
N CYS A 384 40.77 15.03 17.22
CA CYS A 384 41.56 14.35 18.25
C CYS A 384 42.67 13.47 17.65
N ALA A 385 42.40 12.79 16.54
CA ALA A 385 43.40 12.02 15.80
C ALA A 385 44.54 12.90 15.27
N ILE A 386 44.22 14.06 14.68
CA ILE A 386 45.23 15.01 14.19
C ILE A 386 46.11 15.51 15.34
N ILE A 387 45.50 15.88 16.48
CA ILE A 387 46.24 16.36 17.66
C ILE A 387 47.10 15.23 18.25
N PHE A 388 46.60 13.98 18.26
CA PHE A 388 47.37 12.81 18.67
C PHE A 388 48.64 12.67 17.83
N PHE A 389 48.52 12.65 16.50
CA PHE A 389 49.69 12.54 15.62
C PHE A 389 50.64 13.75 15.72
N ALA A 390 50.12 14.96 15.91
CA ALA A 390 50.92 16.16 16.10
C ALA A 390 51.67 16.22 17.44
N THR A 391 51.28 15.39 18.41
CA THR A 391 51.85 15.40 19.76
C THR A 391 52.58 14.12 20.15
N LEU A 392 52.90 13.26 19.17
CA LEU A 392 53.76 12.09 19.38
C LEU A 392 55.09 12.50 20.04
N GLY A 393 55.55 11.70 21.01
CA GLY A 393 56.81 11.89 21.72
C GLY A 393 56.81 12.93 22.84
N SER A 394 55.68 13.59 23.14
CA SER A 394 55.58 14.51 24.29
C SER A 394 54.75 13.90 25.45
N GLY A 395 55.11 14.22 26.70
CA GLY A 395 54.39 13.73 27.91
C GLY A 395 53.39 14.76 28.46
N GLY A 396 52.34 14.31 29.19
CA GLY A 396 51.45 15.19 29.97
C GLY A 396 50.00 14.70 30.17
N VAL A 397 49.48 14.85 31.40
CA VAL A 397 48.10 14.47 31.83
C VAL A 397 46.96 15.02 30.95
N PRO A 398 47.00 16.26 30.40
CA PRO A 398 45.93 16.76 29.55
C PRO A 398 45.64 15.89 28.32
N LYS A 399 46.63 15.08 27.88
CA LYS A 399 46.51 14.21 26.70
C LYS A 399 45.56 13.04 26.91
N TRP A 400 45.64 12.35 28.05
CA TRP A 400 44.72 11.26 28.38
C TRP A 400 43.27 11.75 28.43
N LEU A 401 43.05 12.94 29.00
CA LEU A 401 41.72 13.51 29.13
C LEU A 401 41.16 13.99 27.78
N LEU A 402 41.96 14.68 26.98
CA LEU A 402 41.52 15.30 25.73
C LEU A 402 41.53 14.35 24.52
N LEU A 403 42.49 13.43 24.44
CA LEU A 403 42.74 12.63 23.24
C LEU A 403 42.33 11.17 23.38
N PHE A 404 41.98 10.72 24.58
CA PHE A 404 41.47 9.37 24.83
C PHE A 404 40.10 9.40 25.52
N ALA A 405 39.99 10.02 26.70
CA ALA A 405 38.76 10.01 27.48
C ALA A 405 37.61 10.78 26.80
N LEU A 406 37.90 11.94 26.22
CA LEU A 406 36.90 12.73 25.49
C LEU A 406 36.37 12.02 24.23
N PRO A 407 37.22 11.56 23.29
CA PRO A 407 36.82 10.66 22.19
C PRO A 407 35.92 9.50 22.61
N LEU A 408 36.34 8.76 23.64
CA LEU A 408 35.61 7.62 24.17
C LEU A 408 34.24 8.03 24.73
N ALA A 409 34.19 9.12 25.51
CA ALA A 409 32.95 9.63 26.08
C ALA A 409 31.97 10.13 25.00
N ILE A 410 32.47 10.78 23.95
CA ILE A 410 31.65 11.24 22.82
C ILE A 410 31.04 10.05 22.08
N GLU A 411 31.81 9.00 21.80
CA GLU A 411 31.27 7.80 21.14
C GLU A 411 30.29 7.05 22.03
N LEU A 412 30.59 6.90 23.32
CA LEU A 412 29.66 6.25 24.25
C LEU A 412 28.36 7.05 24.37
N ALA A 413 28.45 8.38 24.47
CA ALA A 413 27.29 9.25 24.44
C ALA A 413 26.52 9.13 23.13
N PHE A 414 27.20 9.00 21.99
CA PHE A 414 26.57 8.77 20.69
C PHE A 414 25.80 7.45 20.65
N VAL A 415 26.41 6.35 21.10
CA VAL A 415 25.77 5.03 21.17
C VAL A 415 24.56 5.05 22.10
N VAL A 416 24.69 5.65 23.29
CA VAL A 416 23.56 5.78 24.22
C VAL A 416 22.46 6.67 23.63
N TYR A 417 22.81 7.81 23.06
CA TYR A 417 21.87 8.73 22.42
C TYR A 417 21.09 8.05 21.29
N THR A 418 21.79 7.32 20.41
CA THR A 418 21.15 6.62 19.28
C THR A 418 20.21 5.50 19.75
N LEU A 419 20.61 4.71 20.75
CA LEU A 419 19.81 3.59 21.26
C LEU A 419 18.60 4.03 22.13
N THR A 420 18.65 5.21 22.74
CA THR A 420 17.60 5.73 23.65
C THR A 420 16.53 6.59 22.97
N GLN A 421 16.66 6.88 21.68
CA GLN A 421 15.63 7.60 20.93
C GLN A 421 14.28 6.86 20.89
N VAL A 422 13.19 7.63 20.95
CA VAL A 422 11.81 7.17 21.23
C VAL A 422 11.23 6.22 20.16
N ASN A 423 11.81 6.16 18.96
CA ASN A 423 11.32 5.31 17.88
C ASN A 423 12.01 3.93 17.89
N GLN A 424 11.51 3.03 18.76
CA GLN A 424 12.14 1.72 19.02
C GLN A 424 12.16 0.79 17.80
N ASP A 425 11.27 0.99 16.82
CA ASP A 425 11.16 0.12 15.64
C ASP A 425 12.06 0.52 14.48
N ASN A 426 12.89 1.56 14.65
CA ASN A 426 13.76 2.06 13.60
C ASN A 426 15.10 1.29 13.55
N PRO A 427 15.36 0.43 12.56
CA PRO A 427 16.62 -0.32 12.45
C PRO A 427 17.86 0.57 12.33
N LYS A 428 17.68 1.86 11.95
CA LYS A 428 18.77 2.85 11.87
C LYS A 428 19.49 3.10 13.19
N ARG A 429 18.79 2.99 14.32
CA ARG A 429 19.42 3.21 15.63
C ARG A 429 20.57 2.23 15.85
N TRP A 430 20.39 1.00 15.38
CA TRP A 430 21.42 -0.03 15.46
C TRP A 430 22.58 0.26 14.51
N LEU A 431 22.32 0.73 13.29
CA LEU A 431 23.38 1.12 12.35
C LEU A 431 24.22 2.29 12.85
N LEU A 432 23.59 3.32 13.41
CA LEU A 432 24.29 4.46 14.00
C LEU A 432 25.00 4.09 15.30
N ALA A 433 24.41 3.23 16.13
CA ALA A 433 25.12 2.67 17.29
C ALA A 433 26.32 1.82 16.85
N LEU A 434 26.20 1.06 15.76
CA LEU A 434 27.27 0.23 15.21
C LEU A 434 28.47 1.05 14.73
N SER A 435 28.24 2.28 14.28
CA SER A 435 29.32 3.23 13.98
C SER A 435 30.26 3.42 15.18
N GLY A 436 29.70 3.82 16.32
CA GLY A 436 30.45 4.01 17.56
C GLY A 436 30.98 2.68 18.10
N LEU A 437 30.16 1.62 18.12
CA LEU A 437 30.59 0.30 18.58
C LEU A 437 31.73 -0.28 17.74
N SER A 438 31.75 -0.05 16.42
CA SER A 438 32.82 -0.54 15.54
C SER A 438 34.11 0.24 15.77
N HIS A 439 34.03 1.55 15.96
CA HIS A 439 35.17 2.39 16.31
C HIS A 439 35.77 1.97 17.67
N LEU A 440 34.94 1.88 18.71
CA LEU A 440 35.35 1.45 20.05
C LEU A 440 35.87 0.02 20.07
N GLY A 441 35.19 -0.89 19.36
CA GLY A 441 35.56 -2.30 19.26
C GLY A 441 36.91 -2.50 18.58
N LEU A 442 37.16 -1.80 17.47
CA LEU A 442 38.45 -1.86 16.79
C LEU A 442 39.58 -1.30 17.66
N GLY A 443 39.32 -0.17 18.34
CA GLY A 443 40.24 0.41 19.32
C GLY A 443 40.64 -0.58 20.42
N ALA A 444 39.64 -1.19 21.05
CA ALA A 444 39.83 -2.17 22.12
C ALA A 444 40.56 -3.43 21.65
N ILE A 445 40.16 -4.01 20.51
CA ILE A 445 40.79 -5.20 19.94
C ILE A 445 42.26 -4.94 19.63
N PHE A 446 42.58 -3.83 18.96
CA PHE A 446 43.98 -3.51 18.67
C PHE A 446 44.79 -3.33 19.95
N ALA A 447 44.31 -2.56 20.93
CA ALA A 447 45.03 -2.33 22.18
C ALA A 447 45.30 -3.65 22.93
N LEU A 448 44.31 -4.54 23.02
CA LEU A 448 44.45 -5.86 23.64
C LEU A 448 45.45 -6.74 22.90
N LEU A 449 45.35 -6.81 21.56
CA LEU A 449 46.25 -7.62 20.75
C LEU A 449 47.67 -7.05 20.74
N TYR A 450 47.82 -5.73 20.78
CA TYR A 450 49.11 -5.04 20.88
C TYR A 450 49.80 -5.31 22.22
N ALA A 451 49.05 -5.23 23.32
CA ALA A 451 49.55 -5.63 24.63
C ALA A 451 49.91 -7.14 24.67
N ALA A 452 49.13 -8.00 24.02
CA ALA A 452 49.34 -9.44 24.05
C ALA A 452 50.53 -9.89 23.17
N PHE A 453 50.59 -9.46 21.91
CA PHE A 453 51.59 -9.95 20.96
C PHE A 453 51.90 -9.04 19.75
N LEU A 454 51.06 -8.08 19.34
CA LEU A 454 51.35 -7.26 18.15
C LEU A 454 52.52 -6.27 18.36
N HIS A 455 52.93 -5.98 19.61
CA HIS A 455 54.15 -5.23 19.91
C HIS A 455 55.44 -5.93 19.43
N LEU A 456 55.39 -7.25 19.22
CA LEU A 456 56.50 -8.03 18.67
C LEU A 456 56.84 -7.64 17.22
N ALA A 457 55.91 -7.02 16.49
CA ALA A 457 56.18 -6.53 15.13
C ALA A 457 57.16 -5.34 15.12
N PRO A 458 56.89 -4.24 15.87
CA PRO A 458 57.87 -3.17 16.09
C PRO A 458 59.23 -3.67 16.59
N GLU A 459 59.25 -4.63 17.51
CA GLU A 459 60.49 -5.24 18.02
C GLU A 459 61.26 -5.97 16.93
N ALA A 460 60.59 -6.80 16.13
CA ALA A 460 61.20 -7.49 15.01
C ALA A 460 61.83 -6.53 14.00
N ILE A 461 61.22 -5.37 13.75
CA ILE A 461 61.83 -4.31 12.92
C ILE A 461 63.09 -3.75 13.59
N ASN A 462 62.99 -3.36 14.86
CA ASN A 462 64.11 -2.78 15.61
C ASN A 462 65.29 -3.76 15.75
N ASP A 463 65.02 -5.06 15.78
CA ASP A 463 66.02 -6.13 15.92
C ASP A 463 66.55 -6.63 14.56
N GLY A 464 66.15 -6.01 13.44
CA GLY A 464 66.59 -6.39 12.09
C GLY A 464 65.97 -7.70 11.56
N LYS A 465 64.92 -8.21 12.20
CA LYS A 465 64.21 -9.45 11.86
C LYS A 465 62.99 -9.18 10.98
N GLY A 466 63.19 -8.57 9.81
CA GLY A 466 62.09 -8.18 8.92
C GLY A 466 61.12 -9.31 8.52
N GLY A 467 61.59 -10.57 8.50
CA GLY A 467 60.74 -11.73 8.24
C GLY A 467 59.70 -12.01 9.33
N GLU A 468 60.03 -11.76 10.60
CA GLU A 468 59.08 -11.91 11.72
C GLU A 468 58.03 -10.81 11.70
N PHE A 469 58.41 -9.56 11.36
CA PHE A 469 57.47 -8.47 11.16
C PHE A 469 56.41 -8.80 10.10
N ALA A 470 56.82 -9.40 8.97
CA ALA A 470 55.90 -9.80 7.92
C ALA A 470 54.85 -10.80 8.42
N GLY A 471 55.24 -11.76 9.28
CA GLY A 471 54.31 -12.71 9.90
C GLY A 471 53.26 -12.03 10.78
N TRP A 472 53.67 -11.09 11.63
CA TRP A 472 52.75 -10.33 12.49
C TRP A 472 51.85 -9.39 11.70
N PHE A 473 52.37 -8.76 10.64
CA PHE A 473 51.58 -7.93 9.74
C PHE A 473 50.53 -8.75 8.98
N ILE A 474 50.87 -9.95 8.50
CA ILE A 474 49.92 -10.88 7.87
C ILE A 474 48.82 -11.29 8.87
N LEU A 475 49.18 -11.59 10.11
CA LEU A 475 48.19 -11.92 11.15
C LEU A 475 47.22 -10.75 11.39
N TRP A 476 47.74 -9.53 11.53
CA TRP A 476 46.90 -8.33 11.66
C TRP A 476 46.00 -8.12 10.45
N PHE A 477 46.52 -8.31 9.22
CA PHE A 477 45.75 -8.25 7.99
C PHE A 477 44.56 -9.21 8.00
N PHE A 478 44.74 -10.46 8.46
CA PHE A 478 43.64 -11.42 8.57
C PHE A 478 42.60 -11.04 9.63
N ILE A 479 43.04 -10.55 10.79
CA ILE A 479 42.13 -10.10 11.86
C ILE A 479 41.30 -8.90 11.39
N LEU A 480 41.96 -7.91 10.79
CA LEU A 480 41.30 -6.73 10.25
C LEU A 480 40.39 -7.09 9.07
N GLY A 481 40.82 -8.01 8.21
CA GLY A 481 40.02 -8.54 7.10
C GLY A 481 38.74 -9.23 7.58
N ALA A 482 38.80 -10.01 8.66
CA ALA A 482 37.62 -10.64 9.25
C ALA A 482 36.63 -9.59 9.80
N PHE A 483 37.14 -8.55 10.48
CA PHE A 483 36.31 -7.46 11.00
C PHE A 483 35.71 -6.61 9.87
N TRP A 484 36.49 -6.32 8.83
CA TRP A 484 36.03 -5.62 7.62
C TRP A 484 34.92 -6.40 6.90
N VAL A 485 35.10 -7.70 6.66
CA VAL A 485 34.06 -8.57 6.07
C VAL A 485 32.82 -8.62 6.96
N GLY A 486 32.99 -8.73 8.29
CA GLY A 486 31.90 -8.69 9.25
C GLY A 486 31.09 -7.40 9.16
N THR A 487 31.75 -6.25 9.11
CA THR A 487 31.12 -4.94 8.95
C THR A 487 30.44 -4.77 7.60
N ALA A 488 31.07 -5.20 6.51
CA ALA A 488 30.47 -5.16 5.19
C ALA A 488 29.19 -6.02 5.14
N LEU A 489 29.22 -7.21 5.76
CA LEU A 489 28.04 -8.06 5.92
C LEU A 489 26.98 -7.39 6.80
N MET A 490 27.35 -6.82 7.95
CA MET A 490 26.40 -6.12 8.82
C MET A 490 25.75 -4.93 8.11
N MET A 491 26.53 -4.09 7.44
CA MET A 491 26.03 -2.97 6.63
C MET A 491 25.12 -3.48 5.52
N ARG A 492 25.52 -4.51 4.79
CA ARG A 492 24.67 -5.15 3.79
C ARG A 492 23.36 -5.69 4.39
N TYR A 493 23.38 -6.23 5.60
CA TYR A 493 22.20 -6.84 6.22
C TYR A 493 21.29 -5.85 6.95
N LEU A 494 21.82 -4.74 7.44
CA LEU A 494 21.11 -3.74 8.23
C LEU A 494 20.79 -2.47 7.43
N ALA A 495 21.71 -1.99 6.59
CA ALA A 495 21.58 -0.74 5.82
C ALA A 495 20.78 -0.93 4.52
N VAL A 496 20.82 -2.13 3.93
CA VAL A 496 19.84 -2.51 2.92
C VAL A 496 18.59 -2.92 3.69
N PRO A 497 17.47 -2.19 3.56
CA PRO A 497 16.23 -2.68 4.12
C PRO A 497 16.01 -4.09 3.53
N ILE A 498 15.75 -5.07 4.40
CA ILE A 498 15.34 -6.46 4.08
C ILE A 498 14.64 -6.61 2.71
N PRO A 499 13.71 -5.70 2.34
CA PRO A 499 13.19 -5.44 0.99
C PRO A 499 13.96 -5.79 -0.28
N ALA A 500 15.28 -5.64 -0.37
CA ALA A 500 15.98 -5.62 -1.66
C ALA A 500 17.04 -6.71 -1.81
N ARG A 501 16.83 -7.89 -1.22
CA ARG A 501 17.77 -9.01 -1.32
C ARG A 501 17.45 -9.87 -2.53
N PRO A 502 18.27 -9.87 -3.59
CA PRO A 502 18.11 -10.81 -4.68
C PRO A 502 18.73 -12.13 -4.23
N GLY A 503 17.90 -13.17 -4.09
CA GLY A 503 18.35 -14.54 -3.78
C GLY A 503 18.72 -14.83 -2.32
N GLY A 504 18.49 -13.90 -1.39
CA GLY A 504 18.61 -14.18 0.03
C GLY A 504 17.29 -14.70 0.57
N THR A 505 17.19 -16.00 0.87
CA THR A 505 16.21 -16.48 1.85
C THR A 505 16.23 -15.51 3.03
N LEU A 506 15.05 -15.00 3.41
CA LEU A 506 14.85 -14.27 4.66
C LEU A 506 15.71 -14.94 5.76
N PRO A 507 16.41 -14.16 6.60
CA PRO A 507 17.40 -14.71 7.53
C PRO A 507 16.83 -15.94 8.23
N SER A 508 17.57 -17.03 8.17
CA SER A 508 17.20 -18.44 8.41
C SER A 508 16.59 -18.77 9.80
N GLY A 509 16.26 -17.77 10.60
CA GLY A 509 15.42 -17.87 11.80
C GLY A 509 13.96 -17.40 11.60
N LEU A 510 13.64 -16.73 10.48
CA LEU A 510 12.27 -16.55 10.01
C LEU A 510 12.03 -17.64 8.97
N THR A 511 11.48 -18.75 9.44
CA THR A 511 10.98 -19.87 8.63
C THR A 511 10.40 -19.39 7.30
N PRO A 512 10.69 -20.06 6.15
CA PRO A 512 9.93 -19.83 4.91
C PRO A 512 8.45 -19.92 5.26
N LEU A 513 7.63 -18.91 4.95
CA LEU A 513 6.22 -18.80 5.40
C LEU A 513 5.60 -20.21 5.48
N PRO A 514 5.44 -20.80 6.68
CA PRO A 514 5.02 -22.20 6.75
C PRO A 514 3.63 -22.37 6.14
N GLY A 515 3.58 -23.19 5.08
CA GLY A 515 2.48 -23.34 4.10
C GLY A 515 2.96 -23.54 2.65
N GLY A 516 4.24 -23.28 2.36
CA GLY A 516 4.80 -23.37 1.00
C GLY A 516 4.67 -22.08 0.20
N THR A 517 4.23 -20.99 0.81
CA THR A 517 4.27 -19.66 0.20
C THR A 517 5.69 -19.13 0.25
N THR A 518 6.34 -19.05 -0.91
CA THR A 518 7.53 -18.20 -1.11
C THR A 518 7.13 -16.72 -0.96
N THR A 519 7.99 -15.78 -1.35
CA THR A 519 7.56 -14.39 -1.71
C THR A 519 6.27 -14.36 -2.56
N ALA A 520 5.91 -15.46 -3.21
CA ALA A 520 4.59 -15.72 -3.81
C ALA A 520 3.39 -15.42 -2.90
N GLY A 521 3.49 -15.53 -1.56
CA GLY A 521 2.39 -15.25 -0.62
C GLY A 521 1.83 -13.82 -0.71
N VAL A 522 2.71 -12.84 -0.95
CA VAL A 522 2.35 -11.40 -1.05
C VAL A 522 1.76 -11.07 -2.42
N VAL A 523 1.98 -11.93 -3.42
CA VAL A 523 1.44 -11.78 -4.79
C VAL A 523 0.27 -12.73 -5.03
N GLN A 524 -0.14 -13.52 -4.02
CA GLN A 524 -1.29 -14.38 -4.18
C GLN A 524 -2.54 -13.53 -4.43
N PRO A 525 -3.49 -14.05 -5.22
CA PRO A 525 -4.76 -13.39 -5.38
C PRO A 525 -5.35 -13.01 -4.02
N ALA A 526 -5.70 -11.74 -3.82
CA ALA A 526 -6.33 -11.24 -2.60
C ALA A 526 -7.53 -10.31 -2.92
N ALA A 527 -8.44 -10.16 -1.96
CA ALA A 527 -9.42 -9.10 -2.00
C ALA A 527 -8.72 -7.76 -1.73
N VAL A 528 -9.20 -6.69 -2.35
CA VAL A 528 -8.73 -5.33 -2.08
C VAL A 528 -9.52 -4.73 -0.93
N GLN A 529 -8.91 -3.78 -0.23
CA GLN A 529 -9.53 -3.08 0.89
C GLN A 529 -10.00 -1.69 0.44
N LEU A 530 -11.31 -1.47 0.52
CA LEU A 530 -11.97 -0.24 0.12
C LEU A 530 -12.63 0.41 1.33
N ILE A 531 -12.69 1.74 1.36
CA ILE A 531 -13.45 2.48 2.37
C ILE A 531 -14.93 2.30 2.08
N ASP A 532 -15.67 1.94 3.12
CA ASP A 532 -17.13 1.91 3.11
C ASP A 532 -17.68 3.33 2.94
N GLU A 533 -18.49 3.55 1.90
CA GLU A 533 -19.12 4.85 1.63
C GLU A 533 -20.03 5.31 2.76
N THR A 534 -20.63 4.38 3.52
CA THR A 534 -21.48 4.73 4.67
C THR A 534 -20.68 5.36 5.82
N MET A 535 -19.37 5.13 5.86
CA MET A 535 -18.44 5.73 6.81
C MET A 535 -18.02 7.14 6.39
N LEU A 536 -18.33 7.55 5.16
CA LEU A 536 -18.07 8.88 4.64
C LEU A 536 -19.35 9.70 4.75
N SER A 537 -19.36 10.68 5.65
CA SER A 537 -20.51 11.56 5.90
C SER A 537 -20.79 12.56 4.75
N PHE A 538 -20.31 12.29 3.55
CA PHE A 538 -20.21 13.26 2.48
C PHE A 538 -21.15 12.93 1.30
N ALA A 539 -22.04 13.86 0.97
CA ALA A 539 -22.99 13.73 -0.13
C ALA A 539 -23.15 15.03 -0.95
N GLY A 540 -22.14 15.91 -1.00
CA GLY A 540 -22.24 17.23 -1.63
C GLY A 540 -20.98 17.68 -2.39
N PRO A 541 -20.87 18.95 -2.83
CA PRO A 541 -19.62 19.52 -3.35
C PRO A 541 -18.69 19.97 -2.22
N VAL A 542 -17.39 19.70 -2.33
CA VAL A 542 -16.37 20.25 -1.40
C VAL A 542 -15.91 21.59 -1.95
N ASP A 543 -16.20 22.68 -1.27
CA ASP A 543 -15.49 23.95 -1.43
C ASP A 543 -14.67 24.29 -0.17
N ASP A 544 -13.90 25.38 -0.22
CA ASP A 544 -13.11 25.84 0.93
C ASP A 544 -13.95 26.32 2.11
N THR A 545 -15.25 26.55 1.91
CA THR A 545 -16.21 26.93 2.96
C THR A 545 -16.82 25.71 3.68
N THR A 546 -16.72 24.52 3.09
CA THR A 546 -17.12 23.26 3.72
C THR A 546 -16.32 23.03 5.01
N SER A 547 -17.02 22.65 6.09
CA SER A 547 -16.35 22.39 7.37
C SER A 547 -15.21 21.36 7.19
N PRO A 548 -14.04 21.55 7.81
CA PRO A 548 -12.95 20.58 7.72
C PRO A 548 -13.39 19.16 8.10
N ALA A 549 -14.30 18.99 9.05
CA ALA A 549 -14.87 17.69 9.43
C ALA A 549 -15.56 16.93 8.26
N ALA A 550 -15.98 17.61 7.19
CA ALA A 550 -16.54 17.00 5.99
C ALA A 550 -15.49 16.66 4.91
N ARG A 551 -14.26 17.18 5.04
CA ARG A 551 -13.15 16.99 4.08
C ARG A 551 -12.20 15.86 4.49
N TYR A 552 -12.10 15.60 5.79
CA TYR A 552 -11.15 14.66 6.37
C TYR A 552 -11.86 13.50 7.05
N TYR A 553 -11.29 12.30 6.99
CA TYR A 553 -11.73 11.17 7.82
C TYR A 553 -10.56 10.62 8.66
N PRO A 554 -10.85 10.12 9.87
CA PRO A 554 -9.83 9.57 10.75
C PRO A 554 -9.43 8.19 10.25
N THR A 555 -8.14 7.97 10.06
CA THR A 555 -7.67 6.75 9.40
C THR A 555 -7.21 5.74 10.44
N ASP A 556 -6.24 6.04 11.29
CA ASP A 556 -5.72 5.09 12.29
C ASP A 556 -6.44 5.07 13.64
N ARG A 557 -6.04 4.08 14.46
CA ARG A 557 -6.43 3.93 15.86
C ARG A 557 -5.92 5.14 16.66
N ARG A 558 -6.75 6.18 16.72
CA ARG A 558 -6.43 7.42 17.42
C ARG A 558 -7.23 7.56 18.72
N PRO A 559 -6.66 8.17 19.78
CA PRO A 559 -7.43 8.57 20.95
C PRO A 559 -8.56 9.53 20.57
N LEU A 560 -9.77 9.28 21.09
CA LEU A 560 -10.95 10.13 20.90
C LEU A 560 -11.30 10.85 22.21
N LEU A 561 -11.67 10.08 23.23
CA LEU A 561 -12.24 10.57 24.48
C LEU A 561 -11.51 9.98 25.69
N LYS A 562 -11.39 10.78 26.75
CA LYS A 562 -11.09 10.31 28.12
C LYS A 562 -12.40 10.10 28.86
N LEU A 563 -12.56 8.94 29.48
CA LEU A 563 -13.75 8.54 30.25
C LEU A 563 -13.34 8.20 31.69
N TRP A 564 -13.98 8.79 32.69
CA TRP A 564 -13.76 8.46 34.11
C TRP A 564 -15.06 8.56 34.92
N TRP A 565 -15.09 7.96 36.10
CA TRP A 565 -16.27 7.86 36.95
C TRP A 565 -16.08 8.59 38.28
N THR A 566 -16.97 9.51 38.61
CA THR A 566 -16.92 10.28 39.87
C THR A 566 -17.89 9.78 40.94
N GLY A 567 -18.66 8.73 40.63
CA GLY A 567 -19.64 8.15 41.54
C GLY A 567 -19.04 7.07 42.44
N GLY A 568 -19.87 6.49 43.32
CA GLY A 568 -19.45 5.33 44.11
C GLY A 568 -19.26 4.07 43.25
N GLY A 569 -18.40 3.16 43.71
CA GLY A 569 -18.14 1.86 43.08
C GLY A 569 -16.95 1.86 42.10
N ASN A 570 -16.59 0.67 41.61
CA ASN A 570 -15.48 0.45 40.68
C ASN A 570 -16.02 -0.10 39.34
N PRO A 571 -16.68 0.73 38.51
CA PRO A 571 -17.19 0.25 37.24
C PRO A 571 -16.05 -0.13 36.30
N THR A 572 -16.34 -1.08 35.41
CA THR A 572 -15.42 -1.49 34.36
C THR A 572 -16.01 -1.18 32.99
N VAL A 573 -15.18 -0.84 32.03
CA VAL A 573 -15.56 -0.50 30.65
C VAL A 573 -14.89 -1.45 29.66
N ARG A 574 -15.61 -1.77 28.58
CA ARG A 574 -15.09 -2.49 27.42
C ARG A 574 -15.59 -1.79 26.16
N ALA A 575 -14.68 -1.47 25.25
CA ALA A 575 -15.04 -1.02 23.90
C ALA A 575 -15.02 -2.21 22.94
N ALA A 576 -16.00 -2.26 22.06
CA ALA A 576 -16.06 -3.10 20.87
C ALA A 576 -16.34 -2.18 19.67
N HIS A 577 -16.17 -2.67 18.45
CA HIS A 577 -16.24 -1.82 17.25
C HIS A 577 -17.57 -1.07 17.10
N ASP A 578 -18.68 -1.70 17.48
CA ASP A 578 -20.05 -1.20 17.36
C ASP A 578 -20.64 -0.65 18.67
N ARG A 579 -19.96 -0.79 19.82
CA ARG A 579 -20.53 -0.46 21.13
C ARG A 579 -19.51 -0.29 22.26
N ILE A 580 -19.96 0.34 23.34
CA ILE A 580 -19.24 0.49 24.61
C ILE A 580 -20.08 -0.12 25.73
N GLU A 581 -19.49 -1.06 26.47
CA GLU A 581 -20.13 -1.77 27.58
C GLU A 581 -19.57 -1.28 28.91
N PHE A 582 -20.44 -0.76 29.77
CA PHE A 582 -20.13 -0.33 31.13
C PHE A 582 -20.75 -1.31 32.12
N LYS A 583 -19.94 -1.86 33.02
CA LYS A 583 -20.39 -2.83 34.02
C LYS A 583 -20.29 -2.24 35.43
N PHE A 584 -21.41 -2.27 36.13
CA PHE A 584 -21.59 -1.81 37.51
C PHE A 584 -21.99 -3.02 38.38
N GLY A 585 -21.00 -3.74 38.91
CA GLY A 585 -21.26 -5.00 39.62
C GLY A 585 -21.88 -6.06 38.70
N ALA A 586 -23.14 -6.43 38.94
CA ALA A 586 -23.87 -7.41 38.12
C ALA A 586 -24.59 -6.78 36.90
N THR A 587 -24.72 -5.46 36.84
CA THR A 587 -25.47 -4.76 35.80
C THR A 587 -24.55 -4.32 34.68
N THR A 588 -24.89 -4.62 33.42
CA THR A 588 -24.20 -4.11 32.23
C THR A 588 -25.08 -3.10 31.50
N ARG A 589 -24.50 -1.97 31.12
CA ARG A 589 -25.10 -0.94 30.28
C ARG A 589 -24.33 -0.89 28.97
N THR A 590 -25.03 -1.01 27.86
CA THR A 590 -24.44 -0.98 26.52
C THR A 590 -24.84 0.30 25.81
N VAL A 591 -23.87 1.01 25.27
CA VAL A 591 -24.07 2.19 24.42
C VAL A 591 -23.57 1.85 23.03
N PHE A 592 -24.47 1.82 22.05
CA PHE A 592 -24.09 1.56 20.66
C PHE A 592 -23.39 2.77 20.04
N ALA A 593 -22.53 2.50 19.07
CA ALA A 593 -22.00 3.50 18.19
C ALA A 593 -23.15 4.22 17.44
N PRO A 594 -22.91 5.45 16.95
CA PRO A 594 -23.93 6.20 16.25
C PRO A 594 -24.52 5.41 15.07
N ALA A 595 -25.84 5.47 14.90
CA ALA A 595 -26.51 4.93 13.71
C ALA A 595 -26.52 5.92 12.54
N VAL A 596 -26.21 7.19 12.82
CA VAL A 596 -26.08 8.29 11.87
C VAL A 596 -24.85 9.11 12.26
N PRO A 597 -24.17 9.77 11.30
CA PRO A 597 -23.05 10.64 11.61
C PRO A 597 -23.41 11.67 12.69
N MET A 598 -22.57 11.82 13.73
CA MET A 598 -22.73 12.84 14.78
C MET A 598 -21.37 13.36 15.25
N THR A 599 -21.32 14.54 15.84
CA THR A 599 -20.04 15.07 16.34
C THR A 599 -19.58 14.34 17.60
N LEU A 600 -18.27 14.33 17.88
CA LEU A 600 -17.74 13.81 19.14
C LEU A 600 -18.35 14.51 20.37
N GLY A 601 -18.64 15.82 20.27
CA GLY A 601 -19.30 16.58 21.33
C GLY A 601 -20.73 16.10 21.61
N ASP A 602 -21.51 15.84 20.55
CA ASP A 602 -22.85 15.27 20.68
C ASP A 602 -22.80 13.87 21.30
N PHE A 603 -21.85 13.05 20.88
CA PHE A 603 -21.66 11.72 21.44
C PHE A 603 -21.22 11.74 22.92
N MET A 604 -20.37 12.71 23.31
CA MET A 604 -20.01 12.93 24.72
C MET A 604 -21.24 13.26 25.57
N ALA A 605 -22.10 14.18 25.10
CA ALA A 605 -23.33 14.54 25.78
C ALA A 605 -24.29 13.34 25.88
N TYR A 606 -24.38 12.55 24.80
CA TYR A 606 -25.16 11.31 24.76
C TYR A 606 -24.67 10.28 25.78
N LEU A 607 -23.35 10.04 25.87
CA LEU A 607 -22.75 9.13 26.85
C LEU A 607 -23.07 9.55 28.30
N LYS A 608 -22.89 10.84 28.64
CA LYS A 608 -23.18 11.35 29.99
C LYS A 608 -24.66 11.19 30.36
N ALA A 609 -25.56 11.37 29.39
CA ALA A 609 -27.00 11.23 29.61
C ALA A 609 -27.43 9.77 29.81
N LEU A 610 -26.80 8.82 29.10
CA LEU A 610 -27.22 7.42 29.05
C LEU A 610 -26.56 6.55 30.14
N VAL A 611 -25.30 6.80 30.48
CA VAL A 611 -24.54 5.97 31.43
C VAL A 611 -24.84 6.41 32.86
N LYS A 612 -25.74 5.66 33.49
CA LYS A 612 -26.17 5.84 34.88
C LYS A 612 -25.87 4.59 35.71
N ASP A 613 -25.60 4.79 36.99
CA ASP A 613 -25.41 3.69 37.93
C ASP A 613 -26.73 2.95 38.25
N GLY A 614 -26.68 1.98 39.17
CA GLY A 614 -27.86 1.26 39.65
C GLY A 614 -28.87 2.14 40.42
N GLY A 615 -28.44 3.31 40.92
CA GLY A 615 -29.28 4.32 41.56
C GLY A 615 -29.86 5.35 40.60
N GLY A 616 -29.45 5.35 39.32
CA GLY A 616 -29.89 6.29 38.29
C GLY A 616 -29.07 7.59 38.23
N GLU A 617 -27.95 7.68 38.94
CA GLU A 617 -27.07 8.86 38.91
C GLU A 617 -26.13 8.82 37.70
N ALA A 618 -26.01 9.96 37.00
CA ALA A 618 -25.07 10.16 35.91
C ALA A 618 -23.75 10.74 36.46
N LYS A 619 -22.75 9.89 36.68
CA LYS A 619 -21.43 10.27 37.21
C LYS A 619 -20.29 9.99 36.24
N LEU A 620 -20.61 9.60 35.00
CA LEU A 620 -19.64 9.45 33.94
C LEU A 620 -19.19 10.84 33.50
N GLU A 621 -17.90 11.09 33.60
CA GLU A 621 -17.27 12.27 33.02
C GLU A 621 -16.55 11.91 31.74
N THR A 622 -16.59 12.85 30.80
CA THR A 622 -16.00 12.70 29.47
C THR A 622 -15.28 14.00 29.09
N LYS A 623 -14.16 13.86 28.39
CA LYS A 623 -13.38 14.96 27.82
C LYS A 623 -12.78 14.52 26.49
N LEU A 624 -12.63 15.44 25.55
CA LEU A 624 -11.82 15.20 24.36
C LEU A 624 -10.39 14.85 24.80
N PHE A 625 -9.75 13.89 24.13
CA PHE A 625 -8.41 13.47 24.50
C PHE A 625 -7.39 14.60 24.33
N PHE A 626 -7.48 15.31 23.21
CA PHE A 626 -6.77 16.56 22.97
C PHE A 626 -7.74 17.70 23.31
N SER A 627 -7.29 18.70 24.08
CA SER A 627 -8.16 19.76 24.62
C SER A 627 -8.13 21.05 23.80
N ASP A 628 -7.14 21.18 22.90
CA ASP A 628 -6.82 22.30 22.01
C ASP A 628 -7.22 22.01 20.55
N GLN A 629 -8.08 21.01 20.37
CA GLN A 629 -8.48 20.48 19.06
C GLN A 629 -9.01 21.57 18.11
N SER A 630 -8.44 21.61 16.91
CA SER A 630 -8.77 22.57 15.86
C SER A 630 -10.15 22.29 15.25
N ALA A 631 -10.64 23.16 14.35
CA ALA A 631 -11.91 22.96 13.63
C ALA A 631 -11.99 21.61 12.85
N HIS A 632 -10.85 20.94 12.64
CA HIS A 632 -10.73 19.60 12.05
C HIS A 632 -11.26 18.47 12.96
N GLU A 633 -11.39 18.72 14.27
CA GLU A 633 -11.67 17.71 15.29
C GLU A 633 -13.06 17.82 15.94
N VAL A 634 -13.94 18.68 15.40
CA VAL A 634 -15.41 18.47 15.45
C VAL A 634 -15.82 17.25 14.59
N ALA A 635 -14.91 16.28 14.46
CA ALA A 635 -14.96 15.16 13.55
C ALA A 635 -16.28 14.41 13.76
N LEU A 636 -16.96 14.18 12.64
CA LEU A 636 -18.11 13.30 12.59
C LEU A 636 -17.62 11.89 12.96
N LEU A 637 -18.18 11.35 14.05
CA LEU A 637 -18.17 9.92 14.28
C LEU A 637 -19.03 9.29 13.18
N PRO A 638 -18.44 8.42 12.33
CA PRO A 638 -19.21 7.74 11.30
C PRO A 638 -20.21 6.77 11.95
N PRO A 639 -21.28 6.39 11.24
CA PRO A 639 -22.19 5.39 11.72
C PRO A 639 -21.51 4.01 11.81
N GLY A 640 -21.97 3.13 12.68
CA GLY A 640 -21.51 1.72 12.70
C GLY A 640 -20.19 1.49 13.44
N LEU A 641 -19.17 0.92 12.78
CA LEU A 641 -17.96 0.38 13.41
C LEU A 641 -16.96 1.49 13.77
N ALA A 642 -17.30 2.33 14.76
CA ALA A 642 -16.59 3.58 15.06
C ALA A 642 -15.45 3.46 16.10
N PHE A 643 -15.46 2.44 16.97
CA PHE A 643 -14.52 2.35 18.09
C PHE A 643 -13.48 1.25 17.91
N SER A 644 -12.32 1.40 18.53
CA SER A 644 -11.34 0.31 18.58
C SER A 644 -11.65 -0.63 19.74
N ASP A 645 -11.43 -1.93 19.54
CA ASP A 645 -11.46 -2.90 20.62
C ASP A 645 -10.07 -3.06 21.30
N ALA A 646 -9.99 -4.00 22.25
CA ALA A 646 -8.77 -4.27 23.01
C ALA A 646 -7.71 -5.08 22.24
N GLY A 647 -8.10 -5.78 21.17
CA GLY A 647 -7.19 -6.58 20.34
C GLY A 647 -6.61 -5.80 19.17
N ASP A 648 -7.17 -4.64 18.84
CA ASP A 648 -6.83 -3.94 17.62
C ASP A 648 -5.38 -3.45 17.52
N ASP A 649 -4.68 -3.34 18.65
CA ASP A 649 -3.28 -2.95 18.76
C ASP A 649 -2.32 -4.16 18.72
N LYS A 650 -2.83 -5.37 18.48
CA LYS A 650 -2.02 -6.59 18.43
C LYS A 650 -1.61 -6.94 17.01
N ASP A 651 -0.45 -7.58 16.91
CA ASP A 651 0.14 -7.98 15.63
C ASP A 651 -0.26 -9.39 15.19
N THR A 652 -0.66 -10.25 16.13
CA THR A 652 -1.05 -11.65 15.85
C THR A 652 -2.54 -11.85 16.12
N LEU A 653 -3.16 -12.80 15.42
CA LEU A 653 -4.57 -13.14 15.66
C LEU A 653 -4.79 -13.72 17.07
N ALA A 654 -3.85 -14.52 17.57
CA ALA A 654 -3.95 -15.12 18.89
C ALA A 654 -3.90 -14.05 20.00
N ASP A 655 -3.01 -13.06 19.87
CA ASP A 655 -2.90 -11.97 20.86
C ASP A 655 -4.11 -11.04 20.79
N HIS A 656 -4.61 -10.77 19.58
CA HIS A 656 -5.87 -10.03 19.37
C HIS A 656 -7.01 -10.71 20.13
N ASP A 657 -7.25 -12.00 19.89
CA ASP A 657 -8.33 -12.75 20.51
C ASP A 657 -8.18 -12.86 22.03
N ALA A 658 -6.94 -13.04 22.51
CA ALA A 658 -6.64 -13.05 23.94
C ALA A 658 -6.94 -11.69 24.60
N ALA A 659 -6.60 -10.59 23.94
CA ALA A 659 -6.87 -9.23 24.44
C ALA A 659 -8.37 -8.90 24.43
N VAL A 660 -9.12 -9.32 23.41
CA VAL A 660 -10.58 -9.19 23.35
C VAL A 660 -11.26 -10.04 24.44
N ALA A 661 -10.72 -11.22 24.73
CA ALA A 661 -11.22 -12.11 25.79
C ALA A 661 -10.87 -11.62 27.21
N ALA A 662 -9.88 -10.75 27.37
CA ALA A 662 -9.43 -10.24 28.67
C ALA A 662 -10.52 -9.52 29.45
N ALA A 663 -10.38 -9.45 30.78
CA ALA A 663 -11.36 -8.78 31.65
C ALA A 663 -11.55 -7.30 31.26
N PRO A 664 -12.78 -6.75 31.36
CA PRO A 664 -13.02 -5.32 31.10
C PRO A 664 -12.11 -4.41 31.95
N ALA A 665 -11.69 -3.29 31.38
CA ALA A 665 -10.78 -2.35 32.04
C ALA A 665 -11.49 -1.59 33.16
N ALA A 666 -10.80 -1.29 34.26
CA ALA A 666 -11.36 -0.41 35.29
C ALA A 666 -11.53 1.01 34.74
N LEU A 667 -12.66 1.65 35.03
CA LEU A 667 -12.87 3.06 34.73
C LEU A 667 -12.24 3.87 35.88
N GLY A 668 -11.26 4.72 35.56
CA GLY A 668 -10.60 5.55 36.57
C GLY A 668 -11.55 6.51 37.28
N ASP A 669 -11.09 7.10 38.38
CA ASP A 669 -11.84 8.03 39.23
C ASP A 669 -11.56 9.51 38.91
N ASN A 670 -10.57 9.80 38.07
CA ASN A 670 -10.18 11.15 37.68
C ASN A 670 -9.58 11.20 36.27
N GLU A 671 -9.30 12.40 35.76
CA GLU A 671 -8.79 12.58 34.39
C GLU A 671 -7.44 11.87 34.16
N ASN A 672 -6.57 11.78 35.17
CA ASN A 672 -5.24 11.17 35.04
C ASN A 672 -5.29 9.64 35.04
N SER A 673 -6.36 9.05 35.57
CA SER A 673 -6.63 7.60 35.57
C SER A 673 -7.68 7.19 34.53
N ALA A 674 -8.10 8.12 33.66
CA ALA A 674 -9.21 7.91 32.72
C ALA A 674 -8.94 6.79 31.70
N PHE A 675 -10.01 6.05 31.37
CA PHE A 675 -10.00 5.15 30.23
C PHE A 675 -10.00 5.95 28.93
N VAL A 676 -9.16 5.56 27.97
CA VAL A 676 -9.07 6.22 26.67
C VAL A 676 -9.88 5.42 25.66
N LEU A 677 -10.91 6.06 25.09
CA LEU A 677 -11.66 5.53 23.96
C LEU A 677 -10.91 5.85 22.67
N TYR A 678 -10.73 4.86 21.80
CA TYR A 678 -10.04 5.02 20.52
C TYR A 678 -10.99 4.85 19.34
N ALA A 679 -10.70 5.51 18.22
CA ALA A 679 -11.37 5.27 16.96
C ALA A 679 -10.97 3.90 16.40
N SER A 680 -11.90 3.22 15.70
CA SER A 680 -11.59 1.96 15.03
C SER A 680 -10.43 2.13 14.03
N PRO A 681 -9.55 1.12 13.91
CA PRO A 681 -8.49 1.15 12.91
C PRO A 681 -9.07 1.06 11.48
N ARG A 682 -8.29 1.50 10.48
CA ARG A 682 -8.67 1.51 9.05
C ARG A 682 -9.31 0.20 8.58
N ARG A 683 -8.75 -0.94 9.00
CA ARG A 683 -9.21 -2.27 8.59
C ARG A 683 -10.64 -2.61 8.98
N VAL A 684 -11.11 -2.05 10.08
CA VAL A 684 -12.47 -2.28 10.59
C VAL A 684 -13.48 -1.40 9.85
N LYS A 685 -13.05 -0.24 9.36
CA LYS A 685 -13.86 0.71 8.59
C LYS A 685 -13.93 0.39 7.10
N ALA A 686 -13.34 -0.73 6.69
CA ALA A 686 -13.15 -1.06 5.29
C ALA A 686 -13.97 -2.26 4.86
N VAL A 687 -14.45 -2.21 3.63
CA VAL A 687 -15.05 -3.33 2.91
C VAL A 687 -13.95 -4.03 2.13
N LEU A 688 -13.85 -5.34 2.28
CA LEU A 688 -13.04 -6.14 1.38
C LEU A 688 -13.84 -6.40 0.10
N ALA A 689 -13.24 -6.18 -1.06
CA ALA A 689 -13.88 -6.40 -2.35
C ALA A 689 -13.05 -7.32 -3.23
N ASP A 690 -13.72 -8.21 -3.95
CA ASP A 690 -13.14 -9.01 -5.02
C ASP A 690 -13.70 -8.53 -6.38
N ARG A 691 -13.43 -9.27 -7.47
CA ARG A 691 -13.96 -8.89 -8.80
C ARG A 691 -15.47 -9.14 -8.98
N ALA A 692 -16.15 -9.73 -8.00
CA ALA A 692 -17.60 -9.89 -7.96
C ALA A 692 -18.29 -8.81 -7.10
N GLY A 693 -17.54 -8.10 -6.25
CA GLY A 693 -18.02 -7.01 -5.41
C GLY A 693 -17.53 -7.10 -3.97
N PRO A 694 -18.19 -6.38 -3.05
CA PRO A 694 -17.98 -6.55 -1.61
C PRO A 694 -18.07 -8.02 -1.18
N VAL A 695 -17.03 -8.50 -0.52
CA VAL A 695 -16.97 -9.82 0.10
C VAL A 695 -17.55 -9.71 1.50
N THR A 696 -18.75 -10.23 1.68
CA THR A 696 -19.35 -10.34 3.02
C THR A 696 -18.66 -11.46 3.81
N GLY A 697 -18.16 -11.14 5.01
CA GLY A 697 -17.72 -12.14 6.01
C GLY A 697 -16.25 -12.56 5.99
N VAL A 698 -15.30 -11.70 5.59
CA VAL A 698 -13.87 -12.06 5.56
C VAL A 698 -13.23 -12.02 6.95
N ARG A 699 -13.54 -13.03 7.76
CA ARG A 699 -12.51 -13.70 8.56
C ARG A 699 -11.91 -14.82 7.72
N ASP A 700 -10.62 -15.09 7.93
CA ASP A 700 -9.79 -16.01 7.13
C ASP A 700 -10.59 -17.21 6.56
N PRO A 701 -10.74 -17.34 5.23
CA PRO A 701 -11.60 -18.34 4.60
C PRO A 701 -11.17 -19.80 4.84
N ALA A 702 -10.04 -20.03 5.53
CA ALA A 702 -9.39 -21.33 5.63
C ALA A 702 -9.74 -22.18 6.87
N VAL A 703 -10.49 -21.68 7.87
CA VAL A 703 -10.57 -22.40 9.17
C VAL A 703 -11.95 -22.99 9.46
N LEU A 704 -12.06 -24.33 9.40
CA LEU A 704 -13.11 -25.07 10.10
C LEU A 704 -12.90 -24.92 11.62
N VAL A 705 -13.74 -24.13 12.28
CA VAL A 705 -13.67 -23.96 13.74
C VAL A 705 -14.80 -24.77 14.38
N ALA A 706 -14.43 -25.75 15.20
CA ALA A 706 -15.40 -26.49 15.99
C ALA A 706 -16.02 -25.58 17.05
N GLY A 707 -17.36 -25.55 17.12
CA GLY A 707 -18.07 -24.94 18.23
C GLY A 707 -18.13 -25.91 19.41
N SER A 708 -18.18 -25.38 20.63
CA SER A 708 -18.41 -26.15 21.85
C SER A 708 -19.82 -25.89 22.40
N GLY A 709 -20.44 -26.93 22.96
CA GLY A 709 -21.77 -26.87 23.57
C GLY A 709 -22.89 -27.43 22.70
N ALA A 710 -23.92 -27.97 23.37
CA ALA A 710 -25.05 -28.62 22.71
C ALA A 710 -25.99 -27.60 22.05
N LEU A 711 -26.10 -27.64 20.72
CA LEU A 711 -27.17 -26.95 20.01
C LEU A 711 -28.53 -27.51 20.41
N ALA A 712 -29.51 -26.63 20.57
CA ALA A 712 -30.92 -26.97 20.72
C ALA A 712 -31.77 -26.14 19.76
N VAL A 713 -32.85 -26.71 19.24
CA VAL A 713 -33.84 -25.98 18.45
C VAL A 713 -34.77 -25.24 19.43
N ASP A 714 -35.03 -23.95 19.18
CA ASP A 714 -35.99 -23.18 19.96
C ASP A 714 -37.40 -23.80 19.80
N PRO A 715 -38.11 -24.10 20.91
CA PRO A 715 -39.41 -24.76 20.85
C PRO A 715 -40.50 -23.89 20.17
N THR A 716 -40.29 -22.58 20.06
CA THR A 716 -41.23 -21.63 19.46
C THR A 716 -40.94 -21.34 17.98
N ASN A 717 -39.73 -21.62 17.51
CA ASN A 717 -39.34 -21.39 16.12
C ASN A 717 -38.26 -22.38 15.68
N ALA A 718 -38.64 -23.34 14.82
CA ALA A 718 -37.74 -24.39 14.32
C ALA A 718 -36.55 -23.88 13.49
N ARG A 719 -36.52 -22.59 13.12
CA ARG A 719 -35.37 -21.92 12.49
C ARG A 719 -34.42 -21.27 13.49
N VAL A 720 -34.75 -21.21 14.76
CA VAL A 720 -33.88 -20.61 15.76
C VAL A 720 -33.13 -21.72 16.48
N LEU A 721 -31.81 -21.59 16.55
CA LEU A 721 -30.94 -22.45 17.32
C LEU A 721 -30.40 -21.71 18.54
N THR A 722 -30.29 -22.44 19.64
CA THR A 722 -29.80 -21.93 20.92
C THR A 722 -28.68 -22.79 21.47
N ILE A 723 -27.82 -22.19 22.30
CA ILE A 723 -26.84 -22.91 23.14
C ILE A 723 -27.04 -22.51 24.61
N PRO A 724 -26.69 -23.39 25.57
CA PRO A 724 -26.81 -23.08 26.99
C PRO A 724 -26.03 -21.82 27.38
N ALA A 725 -26.64 -20.99 28.23
CA ALA A 725 -25.97 -19.85 28.83
C ALA A 725 -24.73 -20.31 29.63
N GLY A 726 -23.56 -19.73 29.36
CA GLY A 726 -22.28 -20.13 29.97
C GLY A 726 -21.44 -21.11 29.14
N SER A 727 -21.87 -21.49 27.93
CA SER A 727 -20.98 -22.17 26.97
C SER A 727 -19.73 -21.32 26.68
N ALA A 728 -18.59 -21.97 26.46
CA ALA A 728 -17.35 -21.29 26.05
C ALA A 728 -17.48 -20.65 24.65
N THR A 729 -18.39 -21.17 23.82
CA THR A 729 -18.69 -20.62 22.49
C THR A 729 -19.77 -19.57 22.57
N ARG A 730 -19.51 -18.38 22.02
CA ARG A 730 -20.47 -17.26 21.91
C ARG A 730 -20.81 -17.03 20.44
N PHE A 731 -22.06 -17.22 20.03
CA PHE A 731 -22.41 -17.11 18.61
C PHE A 731 -22.02 -15.78 17.97
N THR A 732 -22.20 -14.65 18.65
CA THR A 732 -21.77 -13.32 18.18
C THR A 732 -20.26 -13.17 17.96
N ALA A 733 -19.44 -13.99 18.63
CA ALA A 733 -17.99 -13.98 18.47
C ALA A 733 -17.51 -15.00 17.41
N PHE A 734 -18.32 -16.02 17.14
CA PHE A 734 -17.96 -17.18 16.32
C PHE A 734 -18.67 -17.26 14.97
N LEU A 735 -19.85 -16.67 14.83
CA LEU A 735 -20.75 -16.83 13.70
C LEU A 735 -21.20 -15.46 13.20
N GLU A 736 -21.40 -15.36 11.89
CA GLU A 736 -21.98 -14.19 11.21
C GLU A 736 -23.17 -14.62 10.33
N PRO A 737 -24.10 -13.70 10.01
CA PRO A 737 -25.07 -13.93 8.95
C PRO A 737 -24.35 -14.33 7.64
N GLY A 738 -24.74 -15.46 7.05
CA GLY A 738 -24.12 -16.04 5.85
C GLY A 738 -23.16 -17.20 6.12
N ASP A 739 -22.67 -17.37 7.35
CA ASP A 739 -21.92 -18.56 7.74
C ASP A 739 -22.80 -19.82 7.63
N SER A 740 -22.16 -21.00 7.48
CA SER A 740 -22.86 -22.27 7.57
C SER A 740 -22.57 -22.95 8.91
N ILE A 741 -23.62 -23.39 9.59
CA ILE A 741 -23.52 -24.28 10.73
C ILE A 741 -23.74 -25.71 10.25
N GLU A 742 -22.84 -26.61 10.64
CA GLU A 742 -22.98 -28.03 10.38
C GLU A 742 -23.13 -28.76 11.72
N ALA A 743 -24.27 -29.43 11.90
CA ALA A 743 -24.63 -30.11 13.13
C ALA A 743 -24.93 -31.59 12.88
N ASP A 744 -24.49 -32.44 13.81
CA ASP A 744 -24.89 -33.84 13.85
C ASP A 744 -26.38 -33.96 14.23
N LEU A 745 -27.11 -34.92 13.66
CA LEU A 745 -28.55 -35.12 13.90
C LEU A 745 -28.85 -36.40 14.69
N THR A 746 -29.96 -36.41 15.45
CA THR A 746 -30.44 -37.58 16.23
C THR A 746 -31.89 -37.97 15.84
N PRO A 747 -32.22 -39.28 15.69
CA PRO A 747 -31.33 -40.45 15.72
C PRO A 747 -30.51 -40.57 14.43
N PRO A 748 -29.24 -41.00 14.49
CA PRO A 748 -28.38 -41.05 13.32
C PRO A 748 -28.75 -42.24 12.43
N PRO A 749 -29.05 -42.05 11.13
CA PRO A 749 -28.35 -42.82 10.13
C PRO A 749 -26.92 -42.29 10.05
N ALA A 750 -25.93 -43.18 10.11
CA ALA A 750 -24.51 -42.82 10.08
C ALA A 750 -24.20 -41.89 8.88
N GLY A 751 -23.75 -40.66 9.16
CA GLY A 751 -23.19 -39.74 8.15
C GLY A 751 -24.04 -38.55 7.69
N ASN A 752 -25.24 -38.33 8.23
CA ASN A 752 -26.05 -37.15 7.85
C ASN A 752 -25.77 -35.93 8.73
N LEU A 753 -24.72 -35.19 8.38
CA LEU A 753 -24.48 -33.84 8.89
C LEU A 753 -25.49 -32.87 8.24
N ALA A 754 -26.26 -32.14 9.04
CA ALA A 754 -27.14 -31.10 8.53
C ALA A 754 -26.40 -29.77 8.48
N ARG A 755 -26.17 -29.27 7.27
CA ARG A 755 -25.64 -27.93 7.04
C ARG A 755 -26.78 -26.94 6.83
N ARG A 756 -26.69 -25.78 7.50
CA ARG A 756 -27.66 -24.69 7.39
C ARG A 756 -26.95 -23.34 7.38
N VAL A 757 -27.45 -22.42 6.55
CA VAL A 757 -26.94 -21.05 6.49
C VAL A 757 -27.54 -20.24 7.63
N ILE A 758 -26.73 -19.44 8.29
CA ILE A 758 -27.15 -18.52 9.35
C ILE A 758 -27.75 -17.27 8.69
N VAL A 759 -28.98 -16.94 9.05
CA VAL A 759 -29.70 -15.75 8.56
C VAL A 759 -29.45 -14.55 9.48
N SER A 760 -29.41 -14.79 10.79
CA SER A 760 -29.10 -13.76 11.78
C SER A 760 -28.43 -14.37 13.00
N VAL A 761 -27.60 -13.56 13.67
CA VAL A 761 -26.99 -13.89 14.95
C VAL A 761 -27.64 -12.98 15.98
N ASP A 762 -28.64 -13.51 16.67
CA ASP A 762 -29.57 -12.72 17.47
C ASP A 762 -28.99 -12.39 18.86
N SER A 763 -28.08 -13.22 19.39
CA SER A 763 -27.30 -12.98 20.61
C SER A 763 -26.14 -13.99 20.74
N ASP A 764 -25.31 -13.88 21.78
CA ASP A 764 -24.24 -14.85 22.11
C ASP A 764 -24.74 -16.30 22.22
N THR A 765 -26.04 -16.51 22.43
CA THR A 765 -26.63 -17.83 22.66
C THR A 765 -27.74 -18.18 21.67
N ARG A 766 -28.08 -17.30 20.73
CA ARG A 766 -29.20 -17.47 19.79
C ARG A 766 -28.82 -17.08 18.36
N ILE A 767 -29.11 -17.96 17.42
CA ILE A 767 -29.02 -17.68 15.97
C ILE A 767 -30.30 -18.09 15.26
N THR A 768 -30.55 -17.51 14.09
CA THR A 768 -31.59 -17.94 13.16
C THR A 768 -30.95 -18.53 11.91
N ILE A 769 -31.44 -19.68 11.43
CA ILE A 769 -30.96 -20.39 10.24
C ILE A 769 -31.99 -20.35 9.09
N SER A 770 -31.51 -20.55 7.86
CA SER A 770 -32.27 -20.35 6.62
C SER A 770 -33.46 -21.30 6.48
N THR A 771 -33.26 -22.55 6.87
CA THR A 771 -34.29 -23.59 6.88
C THR A 771 -34.18 -24.43 8.14
N PRO A 772 -35.29 -24.93 8.72
CA PRO A 772 -35.22 -25.79 9.90
C PRO A 772 -34.29 -26.99 9.69
N LEU A 773 -33.69 -27.46 10.78
CA LEU A 773 -33.01 -28.76 10.78
C LEU A 773 -34.05 -29.87 10.59
N PRO A 774 -33.76 -30.92 9.81
CA PRO A 774 -34.72 -31.98 9.54
C PRO A 774 -34.93 -32.92 10.75
N ALA A 775 -34.05 -32.83 11.76
CA ALA A 775 -34.16 -33.52 13.04
C ALA A 775 -33.45 -32.70 14.14
N ALA A 776 -33.56 -33.14 15.40
CA ALA A 776 -32.90 -32.48 16.52
C ALA A 776 -31.37 -32.71 16.47
N PRO A 777 -30.55 -31.68 16.73
CA PRO A 777 -29.10 -31.82 16.74
C PRO A 777 -28.62 -32.68 17.92
N SER A 778 -27.58 -33.49 17.73
CA SER A 778 -27.03 -34.41 18.75
C SER A 778 -25.98 -33.77 19.68
N GLY A 779 -25.76 -32.46 19.55
CA GLY A 779 -24.96 -31.64 20.47
C GLY A 779 -23.60 -31.20 19.95
N THR A 780 -23.02 -31.85 18.93
CA THR A 780 -21.78 -31.40 18.28
C THR A 780 -22.08 -30.59 17.03
N TRP A 781 -21.37 -29.47 16.88
CA TRP A 781 -21.48 -28.62 15.71
C TRP A 781 -20.17 -27.94 15.37
N ARG A 782 -20.04 -27.57 14.10
CA ARG A 782 -18.90 -26.80 13.62
C ARG A 782 -19.37 -25.65 12.75
N ARG A 783 -18.65 -24.53 12.86
CA ARG A 783 -18.71 -23.49 11.85
C ARG A 783 -18.04 -24.04 10.60
N VAL A 784 -18.80 -24.08 9.53
CA VAL A 784 -18.26 -24.26 8.20
C VAL A 784 -18.16 -22.87 7.60
N VAL A 785 -16.95 -22.33 7.63
CA VAL A 785 -16.62 -21.18 6.79
C VAL A 785 -16.91 -21.59 5.37
N ARG A 786 -17.60 -20.72 4.63
CA ARG A 786 -18.03 -20.97 3.26
C ARG A 786 -16.83 -21.51 2.48
N GLN A 787 -16.82 -22.82 2.17
CA GLN A 787 -15.86 -23.38 1.20
C GLN A 787 -16.22 -22.78 -0.16
N GLN A 788 -15.73 -21.57 -0.40
CA GLN A 788 -15.76 -20.91 -1.70
C GLN A 788 -14.62 -21.41 -2.58
N THR A 789 -13.64 -22.15 -2.03
CA THR A 789 -12.48 -22.63 -2.76
C THR A 789 -12.63 -24.09 -3.21
N GLY A 790 -12.74 -24.29 -4.52
CA GLY A 790 -11.98 -25.34 -5.19
C GLY A 790 -12.66 -26.67 -5.57
N VAL A 791 -13.92 -26.95 -5.22
CA VAL A 791 -14.57 -28.20 -5.68
C VAL A 791 -15.92 -27.90 -6.30
N GLU A 792 -16.02 -28.12 -7.62
CA GLU A 792 -17.30 -28.30 -8.30
C GLU A 792 -18.00 -29.49 -7.62
N ALA A 793 -18.96 -29.17 -6.74
CA ALA A 793 -19.67 -30.21 -6.03
C ALA A 793 -20.68 -30.79 -7.02
N THR A 794 -20.43 -32.03 -7.42
CA THR A 794 -21.42 -32.82 -8.14
C THR A 794 -22.42 -33.34 -7.09
N PRO A 795 -23.73 -33.10 -7.23
CA PRO A 795 -24.70 -33.60 -6.28
C PRO A 795 -24.72 -35.14 -6.27
N ALA A 796 -25.29 -35.72 -5.22
CA ALA A 796 -25.39 -37.18 -5.11
C ALA A 796 -26.07 -37.79 -6.35
N ALA A 797 -25.63 -38.99 -6.72
CA ALA A 797 -26.14 -39.68 -7.90
C ALA A 797 -27.69 -39.79 -7.83
N GLY A 798 -28.36 -39.27 -8.86
CA GLY A 798 -29.83 -39.25 -8.96
C GLY A 798 -30.51 -37.92 -8.62
N TRP A 799 -29.78 -36.93 -8.08
CA TRP A 799 -30.30 -35.58 -7.89
C TRP A 799 -30.48 -34.87 -9.23
N ARG A 800 -31.63 -34.22 -9.40
CA ARG A 800 -32.01 -33.59 -10.66
C ARG A 800 -32.90 -32.36 -10.43
N VAL A 801 -33.00 -31.50 -11.45
CA VAL A 801 -33.89 -30.32 -11.43
C VAL A 801 -34.98 -30.42 -12.50
N GLN A 802 -36.19 -29.99 -12.15
CA GLN A 802 -37.31 -29.76 -13.06
C GLN A 802 -37.92 -28.37 -12.82
N VAL A 803 -38.52 -27.77 -13.85
CA VAL A 803 -39.31 -26.53 -13.71
C VAL A 803 -40.74 -26.91 -13.33
N LEU A 804 -41.32 -26.19 -12.37
CA LEU A 804 -42.69 -26.40 -11.91
C LEU A 804 -43.69 -26.03 -13.03
N GLY A 805 -44.23 -27.04 -13.70
CA GLY A 805 -45.20 -26.87 -14.78
C GLY A 805 -46.61 -26.59 -14.25
N GLY A 806 -47.19 -25.44 -14.61
CA GLY A 806 -48.64 -25.21 -14.43
C GLY A 806 -49.10 -23.78 -14.12
N GLN A 807 -48.21 -22.84 -13.79
CA GLN A 807 -48.59 -21.46 -13.47
C GLN A 807 -47.65 -20.46 -14.16
N SER A 808 -48.19 -19.54 -14.96
CA SER A 808 -47.43 -18.71 -15.92
C SER A 808 -46.62 -17.55 -15.32
N LEU A 809 -46.14 -17.64 -14.07
CA LEU A 809 -45.45 -16.51 -13.42
C LEU A 809 -44.14 -16.80 -12.68
N GLN A 810 -43.61 -18.02 -12.64
CA GLN A 810 -42.28 -18.26 -12.01
C GLN A 810 -41.32 -19.08 -12.88
N HIS A 811 -40.89 -18.51 -14.01
CA HIS A 811 -39.94 -19.13 -14.94
C HIS A 811 -38.48 -19.23 -14.43
N ASN A 812 -38.21 -18.80 -13.20
CA ASN A 812 -36.91 -18.88 -12.56
C ASN A 812 -36.91 -19.78 -11.32
N LEU A 813 -37.98 -20.58 -11.09
CA LEU A 813 -38.09 -21.50 -9.97
C LEU A 813 -37.68 -22.90 -10.41
N LEU A 814 -36.72 -23.49 -9.71
CA LEU A 814 -36.16 -24.81 -9.93
C LEU A 814 -36.59 -25.73 -8.79
N GLN A 815 -37.21 -26.88 -9.13
CA GLN A 815 -37.59 -27.91 -8.18
C GLN A 815 -36.63 -29.10 -8.26
N GLY A 816 -36.05 -29.48 -7.13
CA GLY A 816 -35.21 -30.65 -6.98
C GLY A 816 -36.04 -31.94 -6.91
N SER A 817 -35.54 -33.00 -7.52
CA SER A 817 -36.06 -34.36 -7.43
C SER A 817 -34.94 -35.35 -7.07
N GLY A 818 -35.29 -36.59 -6.71
CA GLY A 818 -34.32 -37.63 -6.34
C GLY A 818 -33.67 -37.44 -4.96
N GLY A 819 -34.38 -36.81 -4.01
CA GLY A 819 -33.85 -36.56 -2.66
C GLY A 819 -32.91 -35.36 -2.56
N ALA A 820 -32.95 -34.44 -3.53
CA ALA A 820 -32.19 -33.20 -3.48
C ALA A 820 -32.45 -32.43 -2.19
N THR A 821 -31.38 -31.99 -1.51
CA THR A 821 -31.42 -31.09 -0.36
C THR A 821 -30.70 -29.78 -0.69
N PHE A 822 -31.36 -28.94 -1.48
CA PHE A 822 -30.83 -27.64 -1.90
C PHE A 822 -30.46 -26.72 -0.73
N GLY A 823 -31.12 -26.79 0.42
CA GLY A 823 -30.77 -26.00 1.60
C GLY A 823 -29.45 -26.42 2.24
N ALA A 824 -29.01 -27.66 1.98
CA ALA A 824 -27.68 -28.14 2.36
C ALA A 824 -26.62 -27.89 1.27
N PHE A 825 -27.05 -27.66 0.02
CA PHE A 825 -26.16 -27.62 -1.15
C PHE A 825 -25.93 -26.20 -1.70
N PHE A 826 -26.94 -25.33 -1.70
CA PHE A 826 -26.92 -23.99 -2.26
C PHE A 826 -27.26 -22.92 -1.21
N ALA A 827 -26.78 -21.70 -1.45
CA ALA A 827 -27.22 -20.46 -0.80
C ALA A 827 -27.56 -19.40 -1.86
N PRO A 828 -28.33 -18.34 -1.52
CA PRO A 828 -28.42 -17.16 -2.36
C PRO A 828 -27.02 -16.62 -2.74
N GLY A 829 -26.82 -16.30 -4.02
CA GLY A 829 -25.54 -15.89 -4.62
C GLY A 829 -24.70 -17.04 -5.19
N ASP A 830 -25.04 -18.31 -4.94
CA ASP A 830 -24.30 -19.45 -5.51
C ASP A 830 -24.62 -19.64 -7.00
N THR A 831 -23.67 -20.16 -7.77
CA THR A 831 -23.88 -20.47 -9.19
C THR A 831 -24.27 -21.94 -9.38
N ILE A 832 -25.44 -22.18 -9.96
CA ILE A 832 -25.87 -23.50 -10.42
C ILE A 832 -25.58 -23.62 -11.92
N ARG A 833 -24.84 -24.67 -12.31
CA ARG A 833 -24.61 -25.06 -13.71
C ARG A 833 -25.56 -26.17 -14.09
N LEU A 834 -26.28 -25.94 -15.18
CA LEU A 834 -27.30 -26.83 -15.74
C LEU A 834 -26.95 -27.10 -17.20
N GLN A 835 -27.45 -28.18 -17.79
CA GLN A 835 -27.30 -28.44 -19.22
C GLN A 835 -28.66 -28.61 -19.94
N PRO A 836 -29.52 -27.57 -20.00
CA PRO A 836 -30.79 -27.63 -20.73
C PRO A 836 -30.51 -27.78 -22.23
N GLY A 837 -31.00 -28.86 -22.85
CA GLY A 837 -30.88 -29.03 -24.31
C GLY A 837 -29.45 -29.25 -24.83
N GLY A 838 -28.51 -29.66 -23.98
CA GLY A 838 -27.15 -30.05 -24.39
C GLY A 838 -26.06 -28.98 -24.26
N ALA A 839 -26.40 -27.72 -23.95
CA ALA A 839 -25.42 -26.66 -23.68
C ALA A 839 -25.42 -26.28 -22.19
N PHE A 840 -24.22 -26.06 -21.61
CA PHE A 840 -24.10 -25.63 -20.23
C PHE A 840 -24.60 -24.19 -20.03
N GLN A 841 -25.29 -23.97 -18.92
CA GLN A 841 -25.83 -22.69 -18.51
C GLN A 841 -25.59 -22.49 -17.03
N ASP A 842 -24.93 -21.38 -16.71
CA ASP A 842 -24.68 -20.95 -15.34
C ASP A 842 -25.78 -19.96 -14.92
N ARG A 843 -26.33 -20.15 -13.72
CA ARG A 843 -27.37 -19.29 -13.15
C ARG A 843 -27.06 -18.99 -11.70
N ILE A 844 -27.36 -17.77 -11.26
CA ILE A 844 -27.18 -17.36 -9.87
C ILE A 844 -28.45 -17.74 -9.11
N VAL A 845 -28.30 -18.50 -8.04
CA VAL A 845 -29.37 -18.80 -7.07
C VAL A 845 -29.72 -17.50 -6.37
N THR A 846 -30.90 -16.95 -6.58
CA THR A 846 -31.37 -15.72 -5.92
C THR A 846 -32.02 -16.00 -4.57
N GLU A 847 -32.54 -17.20 -4.38
CA GLU A 847 -33.26 -17.60 -3.17
C GLU A 847 -33.21 -19.12 -3.01
N VAL A 848 -33.05 -19.62 -1.77
CA VAL A 848 -33.24 -21.04 -1.45
C VAL A 848 -34.50 -21.16 -0.61
N ILE A 849 -35.60 -21.55 -1.27
CA ILE A 849 -36.95 -21.54 -0.70
C ILE A 849 -37.15 -22.75 0.23
N SER A 850 -36.64 -23.92 -0.17
CA SER A 850 -36.64 -25.14 0.63
C SER A 850 -35.54 -26.09 0.18
N ASP A 851 -35.40 -27.24 0.86
CA ASP A 851 -34.51 -28.32 0.43
C ASP A 851 -34.86 -28.86 -0.98
N THR A 852 -36.05 -28.58 -1.50
CA THR A 852 -36.45 -29.03 -2.85
C THR A 852 -36.74 -27.88 -3.81
N GLN A 853 -36.60 -26.62 -3.41
CA GLN A 853 -36.90 -25.48 -4.28
C GLN A 853 -35.88 -24.35 -4.15
N ILE A 854 -35.37 -23.86 -5.28
CA ILE A 854 -34.51 -22.68 -5.39
C ILE A 854 -35.01 -21.75 -6.49
N ARG A 855 -34.79 -20.44 -6.33
CA ARG A 855 -35.02 -19.43 -7.35
C ARG A 855 -33.68 -19.03 -7.97
N VAL A 856 -33.65 -18.75 -9.27
CA VAL A 856 -32.47 -18.26 -10.00
C VAL A 856 -32.67 -16.87 -10.61
N ASN A 857 -31.58 -16.22 -11.05
CA ASN A 857 -31.59 -14.86 -11.58
C ASN A 857 -32.23 -14.72 -12.98
N ALA A 858 -32.14 -15.76 -13.82
CA ALA A 858 -32.65 -15.72 -15.18
C ALA A 858 -33.20 -17.09 -15.63
N ARG A 859 -34.11 -17.05 -16.62
CA ARG A 859 -34.72 -18.24 -17.24
C ARG A 859 -33.66 -19.10 -17.95
N LEU A 860 -33.88 -20.41 -18.03
CA LEU A 860 -33.07 -21.34 -18.82
C LEU A 860 -33.41 -21.24 -20.33
N ASP A 861 -32.41 -21.41 -21.19
CA ASP A 861 -32.52 -21.30 -22.66
C ASP A 861 -31.80 -22.45 -23.41
N PRO A 862 -32.49 -23.47 -23.95
CA PRO A 862 -33.93 -23.53 -24.07
C PRO A 862 -34.61 -23.80 -22.71
N PRO A 863 -35.84 -23.30 -22.52
CA PRO A 863 -36.59 -23.57 -21.31
C PRO A 863 -36.98 -25.06 -21.22
N LEU A 864 -37.02 -25.60 -19.99
CA LEU A 864 -37.38 -27.00 -19.72
C LEU A 864 -38.90 -27.22 -19.90
N ASN A 865 -39.36 -27.20 -21.14
CA ASN A 865 -40.79 -27.09 -21.48
C ASN A 865 -41.37 -28.31 -22.21
N VAL A 866 -40.63 -29.42 -22.35
CA VAL A 866 -41.10 -30.59 -23.10
C VAL A 866 -41.57 -31.65 -22.11
N ALA A 867 -42.82 -32.11 -22.19
CA ALA A 867 -43.25 -33.31 -21.49
C ALA A 867 -42.75 -34.54 -22.27
N PRO A 868 -42.18 -35.58 -21.61
CA PRO A 868 -41.94 -35.69 -20.17
C PRO A 868 -40.83 -34.74 -19.70
N LEU A 869 -41.06 -34.04 -18.58
CA LEU A 869 -40.18 -32.97 -18.06
C LEU A 869 -38.71 -33.43 -18.10
N PRO A 870 -37.85 -32.85 -18.96
CA PRO A 870 -36.44 -33.26 -19.03
C PRO A 870 -35.79 -32.97 -17.69
N VAL A 871 -35.34 -34.06 -17.08
CA VAL A 871 -34.74 -34.09 -15.76
C VAL A 871 -33.25 -33.76 -15.94
N VAL A 872 -32.85 -32.53 -15.63
CA VAL A 872 -31.49 -32.02 -15.96
C VAL A 872 -30.54 -32.24 -14.79
N PRO A 873 -29.35 -32.86 -15.01
CA PRO A 873 -28.30 -32.89 -14.00
C PRO A 873 -27.81 -31.46 -13.76
N PHE A 874 -27.46 -31.18 -12.52
CA PHE A 874 -26.91 -29.89 -12.14
C PHE A 874 -25.61 -30.09 -11.39
N ALA A 875 -24.75 -29.09 -11.41
CA ALA A 875 -23.61 -28.98 -10.52
C ALA A 875 -23.72 -27.66 -9.76
N ARG A 876 -23.32 -27.66 -8.49
CA ARG A 876 -22.95 -26.39 -7.86
C ARG A 876 -21.57 -26.07 -8.39
N VAL A 877 -21.52 -25.10 -9.30
CA VAL A 877 -20.24 -24.45 -9.57
C VAL A 877 -19.95 -23.71 -8.28
N ALA A 878 -18.76 -23.93 -7.70
CA ALA A 878 -18.30 -23.01 -6.68
C ALA A 878 -18.58 -21.61 -7.23
N SER A 879 -19.34 -20.78 -6.50
CA SER A 879 -19.43 -19.35 -6.82
C SER A 879 -17.99 -18.95 -7.07
N PRO A 880 -17.61 -18.55 -8.31
CA PRO A 880 -16.23 -18.55 -8.75
C PRO A 880 -15.47 -17.90 -7.62
N SER A 881 -14.71 -18.75 -6.91
CA SER A 881 -14.10 -18.47 -5.61
C SER A 881 -13.76 -17.01 -5.57
N ALA A 882 -14.17 -16.29 -4.52
CA ALA A 882 -14.06 -14.83 -4.39
C ALA A 882 -13.03 -14.33 -5.40
N ARG A 883 -13.44 -13.70 -6.52
CA ARG A 883 -12.57 -13.59 -7.71
C ARG A 883 -11.42 -12.64 -7.38
N LEU A 884 -10.43 -13.17 -6.69
CA LEU A 884 -9.42 -12.42 -6.00
C LEU A 884 -8.52 -11.76 -7.05
N TYR A 885 -7.99 -10.61 -6.70
CA TYR A 885 -7.09 -9.87 -7.55
C TYR A 885 -5.68 -10.44 -7.41
N GLY A 886 -5.17 -11.07 -8.47
CA GLY A 886 -3.72 -11.26 -8.62
C GLY A 886 -3.05 -9.91 -8.85
N TYR A 887 -1.87 -9.70 -8.27
CA TYR A 887 -1.17 -8.42 -8.43
C TYR A 887 -0.42 -8.34 -9.77
N LEU A 888 0.45 -9.32 -10.05
CA LEU A 888 1.33 -9.36 -11.23
C LEU A 888 0.57 -9.77 -12.48
N ALA A 889 0.86 -9.08 -13.60
CA ALA A 889 0.41 -9.49 -14.92
C ALA A 889 1.07 -10.83 -15.32
N ALA A 890 0.30 -11.74 -15.89
CA ALA A 890 0.85 -13.00 -16.39
C ALA A 890 1.48 -12.78 -17.77
N ASN A 891 2.56 -13.50 -18.08
CA ASN A 891 3.27 -13.35 -19.38
C ASN A 891 2.38 -13.74 -20.59
N ASP A 892 1.31 -14.52 -20.37
CA ASP A 892 0.34 -14.96 -21.37
C ASP A 892 -0.95 -14.12 -21.41
N ASP A 893 -1.09 -13.11 -20.55
CA ASP A 893 -2.25 -12.22 -20.56
C ASP A 893 -2.32 -11.49 -21.91
N THR A 894 -3.31 -11.79 -22.75
CA THR A 894 -3.44 -11.03 -24.00
C THR A 894 -3.80 -9.56 -23.71
N LEU A 895 -3.37 -8.65 -24.59
CA LEU A 895 -3.49 -7.21 -24.37
C LEU A 895 -4.96 -6.79 -24.19
N PHE A 896 -5.27 -6.05 -23.12
CA PHE A 896 -6.63 -5.70 -22.65
C PHE A 896 -7.51 -6.89 -22.19
N THR A 897 -6.91 -8.04 -21.90
CA THR A 897 -7.63 -9.21 -21.34
C THR A 897 -7.10 -9.68 -20.00
N GLY A 898 -5.89 -9.25 -19.63
CA GLY A 898 -5.29 -9.59 -18.36
C GLY A 898 -6.08 -9.01 -17.18
N GLN A 899 -6.25 -9.82 -16.13
CA GLN A 899 -7.13 -9.48 -15.02
C GLN A 899 -6.35 -9.04 -13.77
N ALA A 900 -5.03 -9.12 -13.79
CA ALA A 900 -4.18 -8.68 -12.69
C ALA A 900 -4.29 -7.17 -12.41
N LEU A 901 -4.06 -6.75 -11.17
CA LEU A 901 -4.14 -5.32 -10.78
C LEU A 901 -3.19 -4.45 -11.59
N MET A 902 -2.00 -4.94 -11.94
CA MET A 902 -1.11 -4.19 -12.83
C MET A 902 -1.69 -3.97 -14.23
N ASN A 903 -2.49 -4.92 -14.75
CA ASN A 903 -3.19 -4.72 -16.02
C ASN A 903 -4.32 -3.70 -15.87
N GLU A 904 -5.09 -3.75 -14.77
CA GLU A 904 -6.12 -2.75 -14.47
C GLU A 904 -5.50 -1.35 -14.31
N ALA A 905 -4.37 -1.24 -13.61
CA ALA A 905 -3.59 -0.01 -13.44
C ALA A 905 -3.08 0.52 -14.77
N ALA A 906 -2.55 -0.34 -15.65
CA ALA A 906 -2.07 0.06 -16.97
C ALA A 906 -3.19 0.52 -17.91
N ASP A 907 -4.35 -0.14 -17.85
CA ASP A 907 -5.51 0.24 -18.65
C ASP A 907 -6.10 1.56 -18.14
N PHE A 908 -6.12 1.80 -16.82
CA PHE A 908 -6.50 3.09 -16.26
C PHE A 908 -5.47 4.19 -16.58
N ALA A 909 -4.17 3.89 -16.48
CA ALA A 909 -3.09 4.79 -16.89
C ALA A 909 -3.22 5.19 -18.37
N THR A 910 -3.63 4.26 -19.23
CA THR A 910 -3.91 4.53 -20.65
C THR A 910 -4.99 5.59 -20.81
N ILE A 911 -6.11 5.49 -20.05
CA ILE A 911 -7.18 6.48 -20.06
C ILE A 911 -6.66 7.85 -19.61
N LEU A 912 -5.93 7.91 -18.49
CA LEU A 912 -5.37 9.16 -17.98
C LEU A 912 -4.36 9.78 -18.97
N CYS A 913 -3.52 8.96 -19.61
CA CYS A 913 -2.55 9.43 -20.60
C CYS A 913 -3.22 10.00 -21.86
N LEU A 914 -4.29 9.38 -22.36
CA LEU A 914 -5.10 9.93 -23.46
C LEU A 914 -5.70 11.28 -23.07
N GLY A 915 -6.27 11.36 -21.87
CA GLY A 915 -6.79 12.61 -21.32
C GLY A 915 -5.71 13.68 -21.20
N ALA A 916 -4.53 13.34 -20.69
CA ALA A 916 -3.43 14.27 -20.47
C ALA A 916 -2.88 14.78 -21.79
N MET A 917 -2.74 13.90 -22.78
CA MET A 917 -2.24 14.28 -24.10
C MET A 917 -3.12 15.37 -24.75
N SER A 918 -4.43 15.38 -24.50
CA SER A 918 -5.31 16.46 -24.97
C SER A 918 -4.97 17.86 -24.40
N HIS A 919 -4.38 17.93 -23.20
CA HIS A 919 -3.88 19.18 -22.60
C HIS A 919 -2.44 19.49 -22.99
N LEU A 920 -1.62 18.46 -23.20
CA LEU A 920 -0.21 18.58 -23.56
C LEU A 920 0.00 19.03 -25.01
N LEU A 921 -1.00 18.80 -25.89
CA LEU A 921 -0.95 19.25 -27.27
C LEU A 921 -1.19 20.77 -27.40
N PRO A 922 -0.38 21.47 -28.21
CA PRO A 922 -0.70 22.81 -28.67
C PRO A 922 -2.06 22.84 -29.39
N ASP A 923 -2.74 23.98 -29.33
CA ASP A 923 -4.08 24.13 -29.93
C ASP A 923 -4.09 23.79 -31.44
N ALA A 924 -3.02 24.14 -32.17
CA ALA A 924 -2.86 23.82 -33.60
C ALA A 924 -2.76 22.32 -33.89
N ASP A 925 -2.27 21.52 -32.94
CA ASP A 925 -2.15 20.07 -33.11
C ASP A 925 -3.41 19.31 -32.69
N ARG A 926 -4.40 19.99 -32.11
CA ARG A 926 -5.74 19.45 -31.84
C ARG A 926 -6.73 19.67 -32.97
N ASP A 927 -6.35 20.42 -34.01
CA ASP A 927 -7.21 20.66 -35.15
C ASP A 927 -7.52 19.37 -35.91
N LYS A 928 -8.78 19.26 -36.36
CA LYS A 928 -9.30 18.09 -37.09
C LYS A 928 -8.51 17.72 -38.35
N SER A 929 -7.84 18.68 -38.99
CA SER A 929 -7.00 18.44 -40.17
C SER A 929 -5.80 17.53 -39.88
N LYS A 930 -5.36 17.42 -38.62
CA LYS A 930 -4.21 16.60 -38.22
C LYS A 930 -4.48 15.09 -38.24
N PHE A 931 -5.76 14.70 -38.12
CA PHE A 931 -6.17 13.29 -38.04
C PHE A 931 -7.33 12.93 -38.98
N GLY A 932 -7.75 13.88 -39.82
CA GLY A 932 -8.78 13.65 -40.84
C GLY A 932 -10.18 13.40 -40.27
N GLY A 933 -10.54 14.08 -39.17
CA GLY A 933 -11.89 14.04 -38.58
C GLY A 933 -12.74 15.26 -38.97
N ASN A 934 -14.00 15.30 -38.52
CA ASN A 934 -14.89 16.45 -38.71
C ASN A 934 -14.89 17.43 -37.52
N THR A 935 -14.45 16.96 -36.36
CA THR A 935 -14.40 17.69 -35.08
C THR A 935 -12.98 17.73 -34.53
N SER A 936 -12.59 18.87 -33.96
CA SER A 936 -11.28 19.04 -33.31
C SER A 936 -11.24 18.33 -31.95
N ILE A 937 -10.04 18.01 -31.46
CA ILE A 937 -9.86 17.38 -30.15
C ILE A 937 -10.12 18.41 -29.05
N ASN A 938 -11.06 18.08 -28.16
CA ASN A 938 -11.31 18.84 -26.94
C ASN A 938 -10.31 18.47 -25.85
N ARG A 939 -10.13 19.35 -24.86
CA ARG A 939 -9.41 19.02 -23.63
C ARG A 939 -10.29 18.13 -22.74
N ALA A 940 -9.75 17.00 -22.29
CA ALA A 940 -10.44 16.05 -21.43
C ALA A 940 -10.38 16.49 -19.96
N TYR A 941 -11.51 16.57 -19.28
CA TYR A 941 -11.62 16.90 -17.87
C TYR A 941 -12.24 15.77 -17.04
N GLN A 942 -13.16 14.97 -17.61
CA GLN A 942 -13.87 13.90 -16.89
C GLN A 942 -12.94 12.88 -16.23
N VAL A 943 -11.83 12.53 -16.89
CA VAL A 943 -10.86 11.54 -16.37
C VAL A 943 -9.96 12.10 -15.26
N PHE A 944 -9.89 13.43 -15.09
CA PHE A 944 -9.09 14.08 -14.06
C PHE A 944 -9.91 14.35 -12.79
N ARG A 945 -10.30 13.25 -12.17
CA ARG A 945 -10.84 13.26 -10.81
C ARG A 945 -9.69 13.31 -9.81
N ASN A 946 -9.86 14.08 -8.75
CA ASN A 946 -8.95 14.11 -7.63
C ASN A 946 -9.18 12.89 -6.76
N TRP A 947 -8.10 12.15 -6.54
CA TRP A 947 -8.10 10.79 -6.03
C TRP A 947 -7.34 10.78 -4.71
N ASN A 948 -7.91 10.37 -3.58
CA ASN A 948 -7.06 9.96 -2.46
C ASN A 948 -6.21 8.75 -2.93
N LEU A 949 -4.88 8.87 -2.91
CA LEU A 949 -3.98 7.83 -3.43
C LEU A 949 -3.66 6.76 -2.37
N ASP A 950 -3.85 7.07 -1.08
CA ASP A 950 -3.62 6.11 0.01
C ASP A 950 -4.83 5.21 0.22
N ARG A 951 -6.04 5.67 -0.13
CA ARG A 951 -7.28 4.91 0.05
C ARG A 951 -8.26 5.10 -1.09
N ARG A 952 -9.06 4.06 -1.34
CA ARG A 952 -10.15 4.10 -2.31
C ARG A 952 -11.50 3.89 -1.67
N ARG A 953 -12.48 4.68 -2.11
CA ARG A 953 -13.87 4.47 -1.76
C ARG A 953 -14.49 3.38 -2.61
N GLU A 954 -15.50 2.70 -2.07
CA GLU A 954 -16.17 1.62 -2.80
C GLU A 954 -16.78 2.10 -4.13
N ASN A 955 -17.39 3.28 -4.16
CA ASN A 955 -18.02 3.82 -5.36
C ASN A 955 -17.00 4.16 -6.44
N GLU A 956 -15.82 4.64 -6.06
CA GLU A 956 -14.71 4.90 -6.98
C GLU A 956 -14.19 3.60 -7.60
N TRP A 957 -14.08 2.53 -6.80
CA TRP A 957 -13.71 1.21 -7.33
C TRP A 957 -14.75 0.65 -8.30
N ARG A 958 -16.04 0.84 -8.00
CA ARG A 958 -17.14 0.50 -8.92
C ARG A 958 -17.07 1.33 -10.20
N MET A 959 -16.76 2.61 -10.09
CA MET A 959 -16.63 3.50 -11.24
C MET A 959 -15.47 3.10 -12.16
N LEU A 960 -14.36 2.61 -11.61
CA LEU A 960 -13.18 2.23 -12.40
C LEU A 960 -13.24 0.79 -12.91
N VAL A 961 -13.56 -0.17 -12.02
CA VAL A 961 -13.27 -1.60 -12.21
C VAL A 961 -14.53 -2.46 -12.31
N LEU A 962 -15.48 -2.33 -11.38
CA LEU A 962 -16.60 -3.30 -11.26
C LEU A 962 -17.88 -2.93 -12.03
N GLY A 963 -18.09 -1.65 -12.30
CA GLY A 963 -19.40 -1.12 -12.67
C GLY A 963 -20.37 -1.05 -11.49
N GLY A 964 -21.59 -0.58 -11.74
CA GLY A 964 -22.62 -0.36 -10.73
C GLY A 964 -22.35 0.84 -9.80
N ALA A 965 -21.64 1.86 -10.30
CA ALA A 965 -21.35 3.07 -9.55
C ALA A 965 -22.62 3.92 -9.34
N VAL A 966 -22.74 4.47 -8.14
CA VAL A 966 -23.74 5.48 -7.77
C VAL A 966 -23.42 6.78 -8.49
N ASP A 967 -24.48 7.48 -8.88
CA ASP A 967 -24.38 8.79 -9.53
C ASP A 967 -23.95 9.88 -8.52
N GLU A 968 -22.73 10.37 -8.68
CA GLU A 968 -22.17 11.47 -7.88
C GLU A 968 -22.47 12.85 -8.47
N LYS A 969 -23.11 12.93 -9.65
CA LYS A 969 -23.53 14.17 -10.31
C LYS A 969 -24.97 14.57 -10.00
N ALA A 970 -25.59 13.91 -9.01
CA ALA A 970 -26.96 14.18 -8.57
C ALA A 970 -28.00 14.22 -9.71
N GLY A 971 -27.86 13.35 -10.70
CA GLY A 971 -28.78 13.28 -11.85
C GLY A 971 -28.52 14.30 -12.95
N VAL A 972 -27.37 15.00 -12.93
CA VAL A 972 -26.97 15.97 -13.97
C VAL A 972 -25.72 15.48 -14.72
N PRO A 973 -25.83 14.51 -15.65
CA PRO A 973 -24.67 13.91 -16.32
C PRO A 973 -23.73 14.91 -17.01
N ALA A 974 -24.30 16.03 -17.47
CA ALA A 974 -23.60 17.08 -18.18
C ALA A 974 -22.73 17.98 -17.28
N SER A 975 -22.95 17.99 -15.96
CA SER A 975 -22.16 18.82 -15.05
C SER A 975 -20.78 18.22 -14.76
N ALA A 976 -19.90 19.04 -14.20
CA ALA A 976 -18.72 18.54 -13.52
C ALA A 976 -19.13 17.64 -12.35
N ASP A 977 -18.36 16.59 -12.12
CA ASP A 977 -18.39 15.83 -10.87
C ASP A 977 -17.73 16.65 -9.76
N PHE A 978 -18.16 16.48 -8.51
CA PHE A 978 -17.55 17.23 -7.39
C PHE A 978 -16.07 16.88 -7.18
N ALA A 979 -15.66 15.66 -7.55
CA ALA A 979 -14.28 15.21 -7.46
C ALA A 979 -13.46 15.61 -8.69
N MET A 980 -14.07 16.12 -9.76
CA MET A 980 -13.28 16.64 -10.89
C MET A 980 -12.43 17.80 -10.43
N GLY A 981 -11.22 17.87 -10.99
CA GLY A 981 -10.30 18.98 -10.76
C GLY A 981 -10.81 20.31 -11.33
N ALA A 982 -9.92 21.29 -11.42
CA ALA A 982 -10.27 22.63 -11.90
C ALA A 982 -10.80 22.64 -13.35
N THR A 983 -12.13 22.54 -13.51
CA THR A 983 -12.82 22.68 -14.80
C THR A 983 -13.00 24.15 -15.18
N PRO A 984 -13.00 24.50 -16.48
CA PRO A 984 -13.26 25.86 -16.91
C PRO A 984 -14.67 26.32 -16.51
N ALA A 985 -14.85 27.62 -16.30
CA ALA A 985 -16.16 28.20 -16.02
C ALA A 985 -17.14 27.87 -17.15
N GLY A 986 -18.34 27.40 -16.80
CA GLY A 986 -19.36 26.98 -17.77
C GLY A 986 -19.12 25.60 -18.39
N TYR A 987 -18.22 24.79 -17.82
CA TYR A 987 -17.95 23.43 -18.28
C TYR A 987 -19.25 22.61 -18.44
N THR A 988 -19.35 21.91 -19.56
CA THR A 988 -20.42 20.95 -19.88
C THR A 988 -19.78 19.75 -20.57
N ALA A 989 -20.11 18.53 -20.12
CA ALA A 989 -19.60 17.32 -20.74
C ALA A 989 -20.02 17.23 -22.22
N ALA A 990 -19.09 16.83 -23.11
CA ALA A 990 -19.36 16.79 -24.55
C ALA A 990 -20.32 15.68 -24.98
N ALA A 991 -20.47 14.62 -24.16
CA ALA A 991 -21.27 13.44 -24.47
C ALA A 991 -22.02 12.92 -23.22
N PRO A 992 -22.90 13.71 -22.58
CA PRO A 992 -23.47 13.41 -21.25
C PRO A 992 -24.18 12.05 -21.16
N ASP A 993 -24.77 11.58 -22.26
CA ASP A 993 -25.43 10.26 -22.32
C ASP A 993 -24.48 9.07 -22.05
N GLY A 994 -23.16 9.28 -22.19
CA GLY A 994 -22.14 8.27 -21.92
C GLY A 994 -22.01 7.91 -20.43
N ASP A 995 -22.37 8.82 -19.53
CA ASP A 995 -22.24 8.65 -18.08
C ASP A 995 -22.95 7.40 -17.56
N ALA A 996 -24.20 7.18 -17.99
CA ALA A 996 -24.99 6.03 -17.55
C ALA A 996 -24.34 4.69 -17.94
N THR A 997 -23.68 4.65 -19.10
CA THR A 997 -22.96 3.46 -19.55
C THR A 997 -21.70 3.23 -18.72
N LEU A 998 -20.95 4.29 -18.41
CA LEU A 998 -19.75 4.21 -17.56
C LEU A 998 -20.09 3.78 -16.13
N ARG A 999 -21.15 4.34 -15.53
CA ARG A 999 -21.58 3.92 -14.20
C ARG A 999 -22.04 2.46 -14.19
N ARG A 1000 -22.68 1.99 -15.26
CA ARG A 1000 -23.09 0.60 -15.39
C ARG A 1000 -21.91 -0.36 -15.52
N LEU A 1001 -20.91 -0.04 -16.35
CA LEU A 1001 -19.84 -0.99 -16.70
C LEU A 1001 -18.53 -0.79 -15.95
N GLY A 1002 -18.22 0.42 -15.52
CA GLY A 1002 -16.90 0.85 -15.10
C GLY A 1002 -16.06 1.39 -16.27
N TRP A 1003 -15.06 2.21 -15.97
CA TRP A 1003 -14.20 2.87 -16.98
C TRP A 1003 -13.30 1.87 -17.72
N ILE A 1004 -12.61 0.99 -16.98
CA ILE A 1004 -11.69 0.02 -17.58
C ILE A 1004 -12.45 -1.01 -18.43
N PRO A 1005 -13.56 -1.64 -17.95
CA PRO A 1005 -14.36 -2.52 -18.80
C PRO A 1005 -14.93 -1.82 -20.04
N THR A 1006 -15.32 -0.55 -19.92
CA THR A 1006 -15.78 0.24 -21.07
C THR A 1006 -14.68 0.43 -22.10
N LEU A 1007 -13.45 0.79 -21.69
CA LEU A 1007 -12.31 0.92 -22.61
C LEU A 1007 -12.05 -0.41 -23.33
N ARG A 1008 -11.96 -1.52 -22.59
CA ARG A 1008 -11.69 -2.85 -23.15
C ARG A 1008 -12.79 -3.27 -24.15
N GLY A 1009 -14.06 -3.12 -23.76
CA GLY A 1009 -15.21 -3.44 -24.60
C GLY A 1009 -15.29 -2.57 -25.86
N TRP A 1010 -15.02 -1.28 -25.74
CA TRP A 1010 -14.98 -0.36 -26.88
C TRP A 1010 -13.84 -0.69 -27.84
N LEU A 1011 -12.64 -1.03 -27.35
CA LEU A 1011 -11.53 -1.42 -28.22
C LEU A 1011 -11.81 -2.75 -28.95
N ASP A 1012 -12.33 -3.77 -28.26
CA ASP A 1012 -12.68 -5.03 -28.91
C ASP A 1012 -13.78 -4.83 -29.97
N MET A 1013 -14.76 -3.98 -29.67
CA MET A 1013 -15.77 -3.57 -30.65
C MET A 1013 -15.14 -2.85 -31.85
N SER A 1014 -14.38 -1.78 -31.60
CA SER A 1014 -13.84 -0.88 -32.61
C SER A 1014 -12.87 -1.59 -33.54
N THR A 1015 -12.09 -2.55 -33.04
CA THR A 1015 -11.05 -3.22 -33.85
C THR A 1015 -11.60 -4.34 -34.74
N ARG A 1016 -12.86 -4.77 -34.55
CA ARG A 1016 -13.53 -5.75 -35.40
C ARG A 1016 -14.10 -5.06 -36.64
N GLY A 1017 -13.52 -5.36 -37.80
CA GLY A 1017 -13.84 -4.68 -39.07
C GLY A 1017 -15.28 -4.82 -39.59
N ALA A 1018 -16.11 -5.70 -39.04
CA ALA A 1018 -17.52 -5.83 -39.40
C ALA A 1018 -18.45 -4.96 -38.52
N ASN A 1019 -17.95 -4.41 -37.42
CA ASN A 1019 -18.77 -3.68 -36.46
C ASN A 1019 -18.74 -2.18 -36.74
N ASP A 1020 -19.93 -1.62 -36.87
CA ASP A 1020 -20.14 -0.18 -36.85
C ASP A 1020 -20.12 0.32 -35.39
N ALA A 1021 -19.17 1.21 -35.07
CA ALA A 1021 -19.03 1.81 -33.74
C ALA A 1021 -20.18 2.77 -33.41
N ALA A 1022 -20.91 3.25 -34.42
CA ALA A 1022 -22.15 4.01 -34.28
C ALA A 1022 -23.41 3.12 -34.39
N GLY A 1023 -23.25 1.81 -34.52
CA GLY A 1023 -24.35 0.87 -34.73
C GLY A 1023 -25.29 0.75 -33.52
N ALA A 1024 -26.58 0.52 -33.81
CA ALA A 1024 -27.61 0.24 -32.80
C ALA A 1024 -27.56 -1.21 -32.26
N ALA A 1025 -26.75 -2.09 -32.86
CA ALA A 1025 -26.52 -3.43 -32.36
C ALA A 1025 -25.38 -3.45 -31.34
N ALA A 1026 -25.50 -4.29 -30.32
CA ALA A 1026 -24.37 -4.65 -29.47
C ALA A 1026 -23.56 -5.75 -30.17
N PHE A 1027 -22.24 -5.60 -30.27
CA PHE A 1027 -21.42 -6.65 -30.88
C PHE A 1027 -21.30 -7.91 -30.00
N ARG A 1028 -21.57 -7.78 -28.69
CA ARG A 1028 -21.74 -8.90 -27.75
C ARG A 1028 -23.00 -8.72 -26.91
N PRO A 1029 -23.77 -9.78 -26.60
CA PRO A 1029 -25.04 -9.68 -25.87
C PRO A 1029 -24.93 -9.06 -24.47
N GLU A 1030 -23.79 -9.22 -23.80
CA GLU A 1030 -23.56 -8.70 -22.44
C GLU A 1030 -23.20 -7.22 -22.39
N LEU A 1031 -22.80 -6.63 -23.53
CA LEU A 1031 -22.39 -5.24 -23.63
C LEU A 1031 -23.55 -4.34 -24.10
N PRO A 1032 -23.51 -3.04 -23.80
CA PRO A 1032 -24.38 -2.06 -24.41
C PRO A 1032 -24.22 -2.03 -25.94
N VAL A 1033 -25.19 -1.42 -26.62
CA VAL A 1033 -25.11 -1.17 -28.06
C VAL A 1033 -23.84 -0.38 -28.40
N ASN A 1034 -23.29 -0.62 -29.59
CA ASN A 1034 -22.01 -0.05 -30.00
C ASN A 1034 -21.99 1.50 -29.87
N ALA A 1035 -23.08 2.16 -30.27
CA ALA A 1035 -23.24 3.60 -30.12
C ALA A 1035 -23.13 4.08 -28.66
N ALA A 1036 -23.66 3.33 -27.69
CA ALA A 1036 -23.60 3.67 -26.27
C ALA A 1036 -22.19 3.53 -25.70
N MET A 1037 -21.44 2.49 -26.11
CA MET A 1037 -20.03 2.34 -25.73
C MET A 1037 -19.15 3.45 -26.31
N SER A 1038 -19.38 3.83 -27.56
CA SER A 1038 -18.65 4.96 -28.17
C SER A 1038 -18.98 6.29 -27.49
N ARG A 1039 -20.23 6.52 -27.07
CA ARG A 1039 -20.60 7.69 -26.26
C ARG A 1039 -19.96 7.70 -24.89
N ALA A 1040 -19.86 6.54 -24.25
CA ALA A 1040 -19.16 6.38 -22.97
C ALA A 1040 -17.68 6.77 -23.09
N MET A 1041 -16.99 6.32 -24.15
CA MET A 1041 -15.61 6.73 -24.43
C MET A 1041 -15.48 8.22 -24.79
N ALA A 1042 -16.42 8.75 -25.58
CA ALA A 1042 -16.46 10.18 -25.88
C ALA A 1042 -16.65 11.02 -24.61
N PHE A 1043 -17.49 10.57 -23.68
CA PHE A 1043 -17.68 11.22 -22.39
C PHE A 1043 -16.40 11.23 -21.56
N LEU A 1044 -15.74 10.07 -21.39
CA LEU A 1044 -14.49 9.99 -20.61
C LEU A 1044 -13.44 10.98 -21.12
N LEU A 1045 -13.32 11.12 -22.44
CA LEU A 1045 -12.30 11.96 -23.05
C LEU A 1045 -12.79 13.38 -23.39
N ASP A 1046 -14.02 13.75 -23.01
CA ASP A 1046 -14.73 14.99 -23.43
C ASP A 1046 -14.70 15.25 -24.95
N GLN A 1047 -14.70 14.18 -25.75
CA GLN A 1047 -14.76 14.28 -27.20
C GLN A 1047 -16.20 14.32 -27.71
N THR A 1048 -16.39 14.77 -28.94
CA THR A 1048 -17.72 14.80 -29.55
C THR A 1048 -18.25 13.38 -29.74
N ALA A 1049 -19.49 13.15 -29.29
CA ALA A 1049 -20.15 11.87 -29.48
C ALA A 1049 -20.34 11.55 -30.97
N PRO A 1050 -20.20 10.27 -31.40
CA PRO A 1050 -20.65 9.88 -32.72
C PRO A 1050 -22.16 10.11 -32.88
N PRO A 1051 -22.62 10.48 -34.10
CA PRO A 1051 -24.03 10.70 -34.37
C PRO A 1051 -24.86 9.46 -34.04
N LEU A 1052 -26.11 9.66 -33.61
CA LEU A 1052 -27.03 8.53 -33.43
C LEU A 1052 -27.26 7.86 -34.78
N PRO A 1053 -27.37 6.51 -34.82
CA PRO A 1053 -27.93 5.86 -35.98
C PRO A 1053 -29.35 6.42 -36.22
N PRO A 1054 -29.78 6.59 -37.48
CA PRO A 1054 -31.15 7.00 -37.77
C PRO A 1054 -32.13 6.04 -37.11
N ALA A 1055 -33.13 6.62 -36.42
CA ALA A 1055 -34.11 5.90 -35.61
C ALA A 1055 -34.98 4.93 -36.41
#